data_AF-A0AB34Q184-F1
#
_entry.id   AF-A0AB34Q184-F1
#
_cell.length_a   1.000
_cell.length_b   1.000
_cell.length_c   1.000
_cell.angle_alpha   90.00
_cell.angle_beta   90.00
_cell.angle_gamma   90.00
#
_symmetry.space_group_name_H-M   'P 1'
#
loop_
_entity.id
_entity.type
_entity.pdbx_description
1 polymer ?
#
loop_
_entity_poly.entity_id
_entity_poly.type
_entity_poly.pdbx_seq_one_letter_code
_entity_poly.pdbx_strand_id
1 'polypeptide(L)'
;MLAWLRHRIRSYNTSTYSSILPSASFGKVYKIGTKLNFTLLALCLLLACSVFFNYFYLADNNGLDIDTKGEEEENVFKDRKMVIFPNNFEITDKNLLEYYLKTLEEPLHPQDTIYRNRFIYKVPDVSYTSQTINLFSGLSQNSQSSKCEDLSSSYSFDVSGPQNKNCDLYKVLGKFLNDDSEYFQEISPLFPKLKEMLVKKEIEKHWFQLIGSSVWLEQYGVHLMTSRIFYSSTGDKVKPVVSLTYVQVFDHEWREIENVELIVPDGEGKYKPMTYPTFLPMSVYHNEKQQQGRFYGVEDPRITLVRNKLGYDEPIIVYNSHHRKITDAKSDNDGESNIHFKAYRSIFMAWLWQNQKGKNNVEEIETGKMKNRVYVKSKELIKPNNKREDKEKNWAPFINYQQRLQQGFDSHVYFMYQFQDLKILKCSLLDEEDCVWEYQFNDKNGAGRLRGGTELVNINQLLTTFDHPEIKRVKDLMPQNREIWIGVARAALEKCGCGDKMYRPNIVILIKDGDDQYRLSHVSPFVGLGILILPWWPDKGLCDGKNLIIPNGISSWHLNKDEDNSVQDYLTLSISRADSTVDLLHIKGLLKSILFDDPNSKLLELNDYGFNNKNIECAVKSSDAFCKKYGSEYKLNNNKEEDKANGNGKGSSS
;
A
#
# COMPACT_ATOMS: atom_id res chain seq x y z
N MET A 1 38.23 33.54 -27.46
CA MET A 1 39.47 33.95 -28.14
C MET A 1 39.36 33.44 -29.59
N LEU A 2 38.60 34.10 -30.46
CA LEU A 2 39.02 35.26 -31.26
C LEU A 2 37.80 36.14 -31.63
N ALA A 3 37.86 37.40 -31.18
CA ALA A 3 37.19 38.63 -31.67
C ALA A 3 35.65 38.60 -31.86
N TRP A 4 34.80 39.01 -30.91
CA TRP A 4 34.65 40.33 -30.28
C TRP A 4 35.75 41.37 -30.56
N LEU A 5 35.68 42.08 -31.70
CA LEU A 5 36.04 43.50 -31.80
C LEU A 5 35.83 44.07 -33.22
N ARG A 6 35.26 45.28 -33.24
CA ARG A 6 35.31 46.36 -34.26
C ARG A 6 34.15 46.43 -35.25
N HIS A 7 33.19 47.34 -35.01
CA HIS A 7 33.23 48.81 -35.25
C HIS A 7 32.75 49.13 -36.67
N ARG A 8 31.93 50.13 -36.98
CA ARG A 8 31.22 51.21 -36.26
C ARG A 8 30.56 52.04 -37.38
N ILE A 9 29.78 53.05 -36.97
CA ILE A 9 29.34 54.25 -37.72
C ILE A 9 27.92 54.07 -38.28
N ARG A 10 26.93 54.56 -37.52
CA ARG A 10 26.35 55.94 -37.55
C ARG A 10 25.66 56.18 -38.91
N SER A 11 24.49 56.76 -39.01
CA SER A 11 24.00 57.95 -38.32
C SER A 11 22.60 58.29 -38.82
N TYR A 12 21.85 59.04 -37.99
CA TYR A 12 20.82 60.02 -38.38
C TYR A 12 19.56 59.47 -39.08
N ASN A 13 18.35 59.97 -38.89
CA ASN A 13 17.66 60.82 -37.92
C ASN A 13 16.25 60.94 -38.52
N THR A 14 15.23 61.21 -37.69
CA THR A 14 14.04 62.02 -38.05
C THR A 14 13.12 61.49 -39.18
N SER A 15 11.79 61.54 -39.13
CA SER A 15 10.83 62.14 -38.21
C SER A 15 9.44 61.87 -38.79
N THR A 16 8.49 61.51 -37.92
CA THR A 16 7.11 62.02 -37.79
C THR A 16 6.13 62.10 -38.98
N TYR A 17 4.85 61.89 -38.59
CA TYR A 17 3.56 62.18 -39.26
C TYR A 17 3.06 61.06 -40.20
N SER A 18 2.04 60.27 -39.79
CA SER A 18 0.59 60.57 -39.82
C SER A 18 0.15 60.97 -41.24
N SER A 19 -0.88 60.43 -41.89
CA SER A 19 -2.15 59.89 -41.44
C SER A 19 -2.96 59.50 -42.69
N ILE A 20 -4.08 58.80 -42.51
CA ILE A 20 -5.27 58.77 -43.38
C ILE A 20 -5.23 57.84 -44.63
N LEU A 21 -6.10 56.83 -44.55
CA LEU A 21 -6.79 56.00 -45.58
C LEU A 21 -7.44 56.82 -46.71
N PRO A 22 -8.18 56.24 -47.70
CA PRO A 22 -8.26 54.89 -48.23
C PRO A 22 -8.25 54.86 -49.79
N SER A 23 -8.36 53.67 -50.40
CA SER A 23 -9.45 53.30 -51.32
C SER A 23 -9.02 52.45 -52.51
N ALA A 24 -9.83 51.42 -52.76
CA ALA A 24 -10.21 50.85 -54.06
C ALA A 24 -9.12 50.20 -54.95
N SER A 25 -9.36 49.17 -55.74
CA SER A 25 -10.31 48.05 -55.86
C SER A 25 -10.06 47.51 -57.29
N PHE A 26 -10.25 46.20 -57.51
CA PHE A 26 -10.27 45.52 -58.82
C PHE A 26 -8.92 45.44 -59.58
N GLY A 27 -8.55 44.36 -60.24
CA GLY A 27 -9.22 43.09 -60.50
C GLY A 27 -8.54 42.36 -61.68
N LYS A 28 -8.70 41.04 -61.68
CA LYS A 28 -8.75 40.10 -62.82
C LYS A 28 -7.49 39.67 -63.61
N VAL A 29 -7.19 38.38 -63.43
CA VAL A 29 -7.20 37.28 -64.43
C VAL A 29 -6.08 37.24 -65.50
N TYR A 30 -5.17 36.29 -65.26
CA TYR A 30 -4.62 35.25 -66.16
C TYR A 30 -4.48 35.53 -67.67
N LYS A 31 -3.23 35.43 -68.15
CA LYS A 31 -2.92 34.84 -69.46
C LYS A 31 -1.63 34.02 -69.40
N ILE A 32 -1.79 32.79 -69.86
CA ILE A 32 -0.82 31.70 -69.98
C ILE A 32 0.25 32.05 -71.03
N GLY A 33 1.51 31.76 -70.72
CA GLY A 33 2.65 31.91 -71.64
C GLY A 33 3.80 31.01 -71.20
N THR A 34 3.73 29.75 -71.60
CA THR A 34 4.70 28.68 -71.33
C THR A 34 6.08 28.97 -71.93
N LYS A 35 7.05 29.24 -71.06
CA LYS A 35 8.40 28.67 -71.17
C LYS A 35 8.63 27.84 -69.91
N LEU A 36 8.33 26.56 -70.04
CA LEU A 36 8.43 25.58 -68.96
C LEU A 36 9.91 25.39 -68.61
N ASN A 37 10.39 26.10 -67.60
CA ASN A 37 11.71 25.91 -67.03
C ASN A 37 11.73 24.53 -66.36
N PHE A 38 12.50 23.58 -66.90
CA PHE A 38 12.71 22.26 -66.31
C PHE A 38 13.16 22.32 -64.83
N THR A 39 13.84 23.40 -64.44
CA THR A 39 14.22 23.70 -63.06
C THR A 39 13.04 24.05 -62.16
N LEU A 40 11.99 24.71 -62.66
CA LEU A 40 10.79 25.03 -61.88
C LEU A 40 9.90 23.79 -61.73
N LEU A 41 9.82 22.93 -62.75
CA LEU A 41 9.12 21.64 -62.65
C LEU A 41 9.80 20.72 -61.62
N ALA A 42 11.14 20.69 -61.60
CA ALA A 42 11.92 19.92 -60.62
C ALA A 42 11.76 20.47 -59.18
N LEU A 43 11.73 21.79 -59.01
CA LEU A 43 11.46 22.43 -57.70
C LEU A 43 10.02 22.19 -57.22
N CYS A 44 9.04 22.21 -58.12
CA CYS A 44 7.65 21.86 -57.80
C CYS A 44 7.49 20.37 -57.47
N LEU A 45 8.24 19.47 -58.13
CA LEU A 45 8.30 18.05 -57.79
C LEU A 45 8.95 17.81 -56.43
N LEU A 46 10.02 18.54 -56.08
CA LEU A 46 10.67 18.43 -54.77
C LEU A 46 9.80 19.00 -53.63
N LEU A 47 9.07 20.10 -53.88
CA LEU A 47 8.08 20.64 -52.95
C LEU A 47 6.84 19.74 -52.82
N ALA A 48 6.37 19.15 -53.91
CA ALA A 48 5.32 18.15 -53.86
C ALA A 48 5.78 16.93 -53.07
N CYS A 49 7.00 16.44 -53.29
CA CYS A 49 7.59 15.35 -52.50
C CYS A 49 7.76 15.71 -51.03
N SER A 50 8.14 16.94 -50.67
CA SER A 50 8.29 17.34 -49.26
C SER A 50 6.95 17.54 -48.55
N VAL A 51 5.92 18.00 -49.27
CA VAL A 51 4.53 18.05 -48.75
C VAL A 51 3.94 16.65 -48.65
N PHE A 52 4.24 15.75 -49.60
CA PHE A 52 3.84 14.35 -49.54
C PHE A 52 4.53 13.62 -48.39
N PHE A 53 5.83 13.86 -48.15
CA PHE A 53 6.56 13.31 -47.01
C PHE A 53 6.07 13.87 -45.68
N ASN A 54 5.77 15.18 -45.59
CA ASN A 54 5.20 15.77 -44.38
C ASN A 54 3.75 15.34 -44.14
N TYR A 55 2.95 15.09 -45.20
CA TYR A 55 1.62 14.51 -45.08
C TYR A 55 1.68 13.06 -44.60
N PHE A 56 2.61 12.24 -45.10
CA PHE A 56 2.83 10.89 -44.58
C PHE A 56 3.35 10.89 -43.14
N TYR A 57 4.29 11.80 -42.79
CA TYR A 57 4.80 11.92 -41.42
C TYR A 57 3.75 12.46 -40.43
N LEU A 58 2.80 13.28 -40.89
CA LEU A 58 1.67 13.77 -40.08
C LEU A 58 0.48 12.79 -40.06
N ALA A 59 0.32 11.94 -41.08
CA ALA A 59 -0.62 10.82 -41.08
C ALA A 59 -0.15 9.68 -40.15
N ASP A 60 1.17 9.50 -40.01
CA ASP A 60 1.79 8.53 -39.09
C ASP A 60 1.52 8.83 -37.60
N ASN A 61 1.01 10.03 -37.27
CA ASN A 61 0.75 10.44 -35.88
C ASN A 61 -0.71 10.72 -35.55
N ASN A 62 -1.66 10.56 -36.49
CA ASN A 62 -3.10 10.70 -36.19
C ASN A 62 -3.97 9.95 -37.21
N GLY A 63 -4.44 8.77 -36.84
CA GLY A 63 -5.55 8.12 -37.54
C GLY A 63 -5.56 6.60 -37.38
N LEU A 64 -6.37 6.12 -36.43
CA LEU A 64 -6.82 4.73 -36.36
C LEU A 64 -7.33 4.25 -37.73
N ASP A 65 -6.64 3.26 -38.32
CA ASP A 65 -7.30 2.13 -38.97
C ASP A 65 -6.38 0.89 -38.97
N ILE A 66 -7.02 -0.27 -38.92
CA ILE A 66 -6.50 -1.58 -38.51
C ILE A 66 -5.57 -2.20 -39.57
N ASP A 67 -4.36 -2.65 -39.18
CA ASP A 67 -3.66 -3.76 -39.87
C ASP A 67 -3.02 -4.73 -38.86
N THR A 68 -3.62 -5.92 -38.81
CA THR A 68 -3.61 -6.94 -37.75
C THR A 68 -2.56 -8.02 -38.00
N LYS A 69 -1.27 -7.65 -38.14
CA LYS A 69 -0.21 -8.67 -38.26
C LYS A 69 1.09 -8.41 -37.51
N GLY A 70 1.36 -7.16 -37.10
CA GLY A 70 2.57 -6.81 -36.32
C GLY A 70 2.33 -6.73 -34.81
N GLU A 71 1.12 -6.38 -34.38
CA GLU A 71 0.74 -6.33 -32.96
C GLU A 71 0.41 -7.70 -32.39
N GLU A 72 0.14 -8.72 -33.21
CA GLU A 72 -0.19 -10.06 -32.72
C GLU A 72 1.00 -10.69 -31.99
N GLU A 73 2.24 -10.58 -32.47
CA GLU A 73 3.37 -11.23 -31.78
C GLU A 73 3.75 -10.54 -30.45
N GLU A 74 3.58 -9.22 -30.31
CA GLU A 74 3.83 -8.49 -29.05
C GLU A 74 2.63 -8.56 -28.08
N ASN A 75 1.39 -8.59 -28.57
CA ASN A 75 0.19 -8.82 -27.72
C ASN A 75 0.06 -10.30 -27.30
N VAL A 76 0.57 -11.25 -28.08
CA VAL A 76 0.59 -12.69 -27.74
C VAL A 76 1.46 -13.00 -26.51
N PHE A 77 2.36 -12.10 -26.09
CA PHE A 77 3.06 -12.23 -24.81
C PHE A 77 2.34 -11.58 -23.62
N LYS A 78 1.43 -10.63 -23.84
CA LYS A 78 0.73 -9.89 -22.76
C LYS A 78 -0.54 -10.56 -22.25
N ASP A 79 -1.18 -11.42 -23.04
CA ASP A 79 -2.43 -12.09 -22.65
C ASP A 79 -2.26 -13.56 -22.21
N ARG A 80 -1.04 -14.08 -22.12
CA ARG A 80 -0.83 -15.48 -21.69
C ARG A 80 -1.25 -15.68 -20.25
N LYS A 81 -2.11 -16.67 -20.02
CA LYS A 81 -2.52 -17.04 -18.67
C LYS A 81 -1.43 -17.86 -18.00
N MET A 82 -1.18 -17.58 -16.73
CA MET A 82 -0.28 -18.37 -15.89
C MET A 82 -1.09 -19.08 -14.79
N VAL A 83 -1.10 -20.41 -14.77
CA VAL A 83 -1.77 -21.23 -13.75
C VAL A 83 -0.71 -21.83 -12.82
N ILE A 84 -0.77 -21.47 -11.53
CA ILE A 84 0.20 -21.86 -10.52
C ILE A 84 -0.47 -22.78 -9.48
N PHE A 85 0.01 -24.02 -9.41
CA PHE A 85 -0.33 -24.96 -8.35
C PHE A 85 0.64 -24.85 -7.16
N PRO A 86 0.18 -25.09 -5.92
CA PRO A 86 1.04 -25.02 -4.75
C PRO A 86 2.09 -26.14 -4.77
N ASN A 87 3.28 -25.88 -4.23
CA ASN A 87 4.43 -26.80 -4.27
C ASN A 87 4.17 -28.17 -3.60
N ASN A 88 3.24 -28.22 -2.64
CA ASN A 88 2.80 -29.40 -1.91
C ASN A 88 1.52 -30.02 -2.49
N PHE A 89 1.09 -29.61 -3.69
CA PHE A 89 -0.07 -30.21 -4.35
C PHE A 89 0.14 -31.71 -4.58
N GLU A 90 -0.87 -32.51 -4.23
CA GLU A 90 -0.79 -33.97 -4.15
C GLU A 90 -0.60 -34.62 -5.53
N ILE A 91 -1.06 -33.96 -6.59
CA ILE A 91 -1.01 -34.47 -7.96
C ILE A 91 0.37 -34.19 -8.58
N THR A 92 0.89 -35.19 -9.31
CA THR A 92 2.18 -35.08 -10.01
C THR A 92 2.12 -34.10 -11.18
N ASP A 93 3.26 -33.49 -11.53
CA ASP A 93 3.37 -32.47 -12.59
C ASP A 93 2.76 -32.92 -13.93
N LYS A 94 2.86 -34.21 -14.28
CA LYS A 94 2.29 -34.78 -15.53
C LYS A 94 0.77 -34.74 -15.60
N ASN A 95 0.09 -34.72 -14.45
CA ASN A 95 -1.36 -34.84 -14.36
C ASN A 95 -2.04 -33.49 -14.01
N LEU A 96 -1.26 -32.41 -13.85
CA LEU A 96 -1.82 -31.08 -13.52
C LEU A 96 -2.74 -30.56 -14.61
N LEU A 97 -2.34 -30.71 -15.87
CA LEU A 97 -3.15 -30.31 -17.02
C LEU A 97 -4.49 -31.06 -17.05
N GLU A 98 -4.45 -32.38 -16.83
CA GLU A 98 -5.66 -33.18 -16.78
C GLU A 98 -6.58 -32.77 -15.63
N TYR A 99 -6.02 -32.55 -14.43
CA TYR A 99 -6.78 -32.08 -13.27
C TYR A 99 -7.43 -30.72 -13.54
N TYR A 100 -6.69 -29.78 -14.12
CA TYR A 100 -7.20 -28.45 -14.44
C TYR A 100 -8.36 -28.51 -15.44
N LEU A 101 -8.20 -29.26 -16.53
CA LEU A 101 -9.21 -29.35 -17.59
C LEU A 101 -10.43 -30.20 -17.20
N LYS A 102 -10.23 -31.30 -16.47
CA LYS A 102 -11.30 -32.29 -16.19
C LYS A 102 -11.89 -32.21 -14.80
N THR A 103 -11.11 -31.80 -13.80
CA THR A 103 -11.57 -31.74 -12.40
C THR A 103 -12.00 -30.33 -12.01
N LEU A 104 -11.24 -29.32 -12.43
CA LEU A 104 -11.65 -27.93 -12.23
C LEU A 104 -12.57 -27.42 -13.36
N GLU A 105 -12.65 -28.16 -14.48
CA GLU A 105 -13.47 -27.80 -15.66
C GLU A 105 -13.12 -26.43 -16.25
N GLU A 106 -11.86 -26.01 -16.11
CA GLU A 106 -11.39 -24.69 -16.57
C GLU A 106 -10.77 -24.77 -17.97
N PRO A 107 -11.02 -23.77 -18.84
CA PRO A 107 -10.41 -23.72 -20.16
C PRO A 107 -8.95 -23.28 -20.09
N LEU A 108 -8.11 -23.83 -20.99
CA LEU A 108 -6.70 -23.46 -21.13
C LEU A 108 -6.33 -23.34 -22.62
N HIS A 109 -5.70 -22.23 -22.99
CA HIS A 109 -5.17 -22.03 -24.34
C HIS A 109 -3.80 -22.72 -24.48
N PRO A 110 -3.41 -23.24 -25.66
CA PRO A 110 -2.12 -23.92 -25.84
C PRO A 110 -0.86 -23.11 -25.52
N GLN A 111 -0.97 -21.77 -25.47
CA GLN A 111 0.13 -20.87 -25.13
C GLN A 111 0.20 -20.53 -23.64
N ASP A 112 -0.81 -20.93 -22.87
CA ASP A 112 -0.86 -20.68 -21.42
C ASP A 112 0.14 -21.58 -20.70
N THR A 113 0.64 -21.08 -19.57
CA THR A 113 1.62 -21.82 -18.77
C THR A 113 0.95 -22.38 -17.54
N ILE A 114 1.09 -23.70 -17.32
CA ILE A 114 0.60 -24.40 -16.14
C ILE A 114 1.77 -25.11 -15.45
N TYR A 115 1.96 -24.85 -14.16
CA TYR A 115 3.03 -25.50 -13.41
C TYR A 115 2.74 -25.56 -11.92
N ARG A 116 3.43 -26.47 -11.24
CA ARG A 116 3.55 -26.49 -9.78
C ARG A 116 4.76 -25.67 -9.36
N ASN A 117 4.57 -24.77 -8.39
CA ASN A 117 5.62 -23.87 -7.95
C ASN A 117 6.89 -24.61 -7.50
N ARG A 118 8.04 -24.08 -7.93
CA ARG A 118 9.40 -24.49 -7.51
C ARG A 118 10.26 -23.30 -7.06
N PHE A 119 9.76 -22.08 -7.18
CA PHE A 119 10.48 -20.88 -6.79
C PHE A 119 10.43 -20.71 -5.28
N ILE A 120 11.59 -20.33 -4.73
CA ILE A 120 11.76 -19.93 -3.33
C ILE A 120 11.90 -18.42 -3.26
N TYR A 121 11.82 -17.87 -2.06
CA TYR A 121 12.04 -16.44 -1.86
C TYR A 121 13.43 -16.03 -2.35
N LYS A 122 13.51 -14.91 -3.07
CA LYS A 122 14.77 -14.32 -3.49
C LYS A 122 14.95 -12.97 -2.82
N VAL A 123 16.09 -12.80 -2.17
CA VAL A 123 16.48 -11.51 -1.59
C VAL A 123 16.62 -10.49 -2.72
N PRO A 124 15.95 -9.32 -2.62
CA PRO A 124 16.04 -8.27 -3.64
C PRO A 124 17.47 -7.77 -3.82
N ASP A 125 17.94 -7.71 -5.06
CA ASP A 125 19.23 -7.12 -5.42
C ASP A 125 19.07 -5.61 -5.64
N VAL A 126 19.34 -4.84 -4.59
CA VAL A 126 19.15 -3.39 -4.57
C VAL A 126 20.30 -2.69 -3.84
N SER A 127 20.53 -1.42 -4.18
CA SER A 127 21.48 -0.59 -3.44
C SER A 127 20.92 -0.17 -2.09
N TYR A 128 21.75 -0.24 -1.06
CA TYR A 128 21.40 0.15 0.29
C TYR A 128 22.18 1.38 0.76
N THR A 129 21.59 2.08 1.73
CA THR A 129 22.20 3.21 2.45
C THR A 129 22.10 2.98 3.94
N SER A 130 23.20 3.22 4.67
CA SER A 130 23.23 3.01 6.10
C SER A 130 22.38 4.04 6.86
N GLN A 131 21.63 3.55 7.83
CA GLN A 131 20.76 4.30 8.71
C GLN A 131 21.05 3.91 10.16
N THR A 132 20.76 4.83 11.08
CA THR A 132 20.84 4.58 12.53
C THR A 132 19.49 4.85 13.17
N ILE A 133 19.13 4.03 14.15
CA ILE A 133 17.92 4.19 14.96
C ILE A 133 18.26 4.07 16.44
N ASN A 134 17.55 4.87 17.24
CA ASN A 134 17.53 4.70 18.68
C ASN A 134 16.29 3.90 19.08
N LEU A 135 16.44 2.92 19.96
CA LEU A 135 15.34 2.21 20.60
C LEU A 135 15.34 2.55 22.09
N PHE A 136 14.20 3.04 22.59
CA PHE A 136 13.99 3.28 24.02
C PHE A 136 13.41 2.02 24.66
N SER A 137 14.11 1.46 25.65
CA SER A 137 13.65 0.31 26.43
C SER A 137 12.68 0.72 27.53
N GLY A 138 11.64 -0.08 27.75
CA GLY A 138 10.68 0.06 28.85
C GLY A 138 11.15 -0.59 30.15
N LEU A 139 12.33 -1.23 30.15
CA LEU A 139 12.94 -1.82 31.34
C LEU A 139 13.40 -0.71 32.28
N SER A 140 12.89 -0.73 33.50
CA SER A 140 13.17 0.30 34.50
C SER A 140 13.61 -0.35 35.80
N GLN A 141 14.92 -0.40 36.05
CA GLN A 141 15.46 -0.81 37.37
C GLN A 141 15.01 0.13 38.50
N ASN A 142 14.62 1.38 38.19
CA ASN A 142 14.09 2.36 39.15
C ASN A 142 12.86 3.07 38.57
N SER A 143 11.68 2.54 38.89
CA SER A 143 10.39 3.09 38.49
C SER A 143 10.30 4.57 38.83
N GLN A 144 10.10 5.40 37.79
CA GLN A 144 9.77 6.84 37.80
C GLN A 144 10.92 7.86 37.60
N SER A 145 12.23 7.51 37.70
CA SER A 145 13.32 8.51 37.61
C SER A 145 14.31 8.35 36.45
N SER A 146 14.21 7.30 35.63
CA SER A 146 15.15 7.08 34.51
C SER A 146 15.02 8.16 33.43
N LYS A 147 16.14 8.79 33.08
CA LYS A 147 16.19 9.76 31.98
C LYS A 147 16.08 9.02 30.64
N CYS A 148 15.63 9.70 29.58
CA CYS A 148 15.44 9.05 28.29
C CYS A 148 16.75 8.55 27.68
N GLU A 149 17.86 9.21 28.01
CA GLU A 149 19.20 8.85 27.60
C GLU A 149 19.61 7.47 28.17
N ASP A 150 19.22 7.17 29.41
CA ASP A 150 19.54 5.89 30.08
C ASP A 150 18.75 4.71 29.48
N LEU A 151 17.64 5.00 28.82
CA LEU A 151 16.76 4.01 28.18
C LEU A 151 17.10 3.76 26.71
N SER A 152 17.94 4.60 26.10
CA SER A 152 18.20 4.61 24.67
C SER A 152 19.38 3.73 24.29
N SER A 153 19.18 2.86 23.30
CA SER A 153 20.25 2.08 22.65
C SER A 153 20.21 2.34 21.15
N SER A 154 21.40 2.51 20.54
CA SER A 154 21.53 2.87 19.12
C SER A 154 21.91 1.64 18.29
N TYR A 155 21.22 1.45 17.17
CA TYR A 155 21.40 0.33 16.25
C TYR A 155 21.56 0.84 14.82
N SER A 156 22.35 0.15 14.02
CA SER A 156 22.60 0.48 12.62
C SER A 156 22.08 -0.62 11.70
N PHE A 157 21.50 -0.21 10.59
CA PHE A 157 20.94 -1.10 9.57
C PHE A 157 20.94 -0.37 8.22
N ASP A 158 20.71 -1.11 7.16
CA ASP A 158 20.82 -0.63 5.80
C ASP A 158 19.43 -0.57 5.14
N VAL A 159 19.14 0.47 4.36
CA VAL A 159 17.82 0.70 3.74
C VAL A 159 17.96 1.06 2.26
N SER A 160 17.13 0.44 1.41
CA SER A 160 17.04 0.75 -0.02
C SER A 160 16.23 2.02 -0.30
N GLY A 161 16.32 2.53 -1.52
CA GLY A 161 15.35 3.50 -2.03
C GLY A 161 13.94 2.90 -2.18
N PRO A 162 12.88 3.74 -2.20
CA PRO A 162 11.50 3.28 -2.40
C PRO A 162 11.28 2.77 -3.82
N GLN A 163 10.72 1.58 -3.95
CA GLN A 163 10.29 0.99 -5.22
C GLN A 163 8.77 1.08 -5.35
N ASN A 164 8.28 1.87 -6.29
CA ASN A 164 6.85 2.06 -6.49
C ASN A 164 6.21 0.84 -7.20
N LYS A 165 5.06 0.40 -6.69
CA LYS A 165 4.24 -0.72 -7.19
C LYS A 165 2.79 -0.29 -7.45
N ASN A 166 2.54 1.00 -7.65
CA ASN A 166 1.23 1.44 -8.13
C ASN A 166 0.95 0.82 -9.51
N CYS A 167 -0.30 0.43 -9.73
CA CYS A 167 -0.77 -0.08 -11.00
C CYS A 167 -1.12 1.06 -11.96
N ASP A 168 -1.22 0.75 -13.25
CA ASP A 168 -1.81 1.65 -14.24
C ASP A 168 -3.33 1.72 -14.02
N LEU A 169 -3.80 2.82 -13.42
CA LEU A 169 -5.22 3.03 -13.11
C LEU A 169 -6.10 3.07 -14.37
N TYR A 170 -5.60 3.51 -15.52
CA TYR A 170 -6.37 3.51 -16.77
C TYR A 170 -6.62 2.08 -17.23
N LYS A 171 -5.58 1.24 -17.21
CA LYS A 171 -5.69 -0.18 -17.55
C LYS A 171 -6.62 -0.90 -16.59
N VAL A 172 -6.41 -0.75 -15.29
CA VAL A 172 -7.15 -1.47 -14.25
C VAL A 172 -8.63 -1.08 -14.23
N LEU A 173 -8.95 0.21 -14.26
CA LEU A 173 -10.34 0.67 -14.25
C LEU A 173 -11.04 0.45 -15.59
N GLY A 174 -10.29 0.51 -16.71
CA GLY A 174 -10.79 0.13 -18.03
C GLY A 174 -11.17 -1.34 -18.08
N LYS A 175 -10.32 -2.23 -17.57
CA LYS A 175 -10.65 -3.66 -17.42
C LYS A 175 -11.87 -3.86 -16.54
N PHE A 176 -11.94 -3.20 -15.38
CA PHE A 176 -13.07 -3.35 -14.47
C PHE A 176 -14.42 -2.93 -15.08
N LEU A 177 -14.40 -1.87 -15.91
CA LEU A 177 -15.55 -1.44 -16.70
C LEU A 177 -15.94 -2.46 -17.78
N ASN A 178 -14.95 -3.03 -18.48
CA ASN A 178 -15.19 -3.95 -19.59
C ASN A 178 -15.61 -5.35 -19.13
N ASP A 179 -15.08 -5.83 -18.01
CA ASP A 179 -15.42 -7.12 -17.42
C ASP A 179 -16.90 -7.13 -16.97
N ASP A 180 -17.49 -5.96 -16.66
CA ASP A 180 -18.89 -5.76 -16.25
C ASP A 180 -19.41 -6.79 -15.23
N SER A 181 -18.52 -7.17 -14.30
CA SER A 181 -18.83 -8.18 -13.27
C SER A 181 -20.03 -7.78 -12.41
N GLU A 182 -20.68 -8.76 -11.76
CA GLU A 182 -21.77 -8.46 -10.81
C GLU A 182 -21.36 -7.47 -9.71
N TYR A 183 -20.09 -7.54 -9.29
CA TYR A 183 -19.52 -6.61 -8.32
C TYR A 183 -19.35 -5.20 -8.89
N PHE A 184 -18.87 -5.06 -10.14
CA PHE A 184 -18.82 -3.77 -10.83
C PHE A 184 -20.19 -3.13 -10.94
N GLN A 185 -21.19 -3.88 -11.42
CA GLN A 185 -22.56 -3.41 -11.59
C GLN A 185 -23.16 -2.92 -10.26
N GLU A 186 -22.79 -3.56 -9.15
CA GLU A 186 -23.21 -3.16 -7.81
C GLU A 186 -22.70 -1.79 -7.39
N ILE A 187 -21.41 -1.56 -7.57
CA ILE A 187 -20.72 -0.42 -6.96
C ILE A 187 -20.57 0.77 -7.92
N SER A 188 -20.66 0.55 -9.23
CA SER A 188 -20.57 1.58 -10.26
C SER A 188 -21.53 2.77 -10.10
N PRO A 189 -22.73 2.65 -9.49
CA PRO A 189 -23.55 3.82 -9.18
C PRO A 189 -22.89 4.84 -8.24
N LEU A 190 -21.87 4.43 -7.48
CA LEU A 190 -21.08 5.34 -6.62
C LEU A 190 -20.07 6.18 -7.43
N PHE A 191 -19.75 5.79 -8.67
CA PHE A 191 -18.81 6.46 -9.56
C PHE A 191 -19.30 6.48 -11.02
N PRO A 192 -20.48 7.08 -11.30
CA PRO A 192 -21.17 6.93 -12.58
C PRO A 192 -20.42 7.52 -13.79
N LYS A 193 -19.38 8.34 -13.56
CA LYS A 193 -18.61 9.04 -14.59
C LYS A 193 -17.35 8.31 -15.04
N LEU A 194 -17.11 7.07 -14.59
CA LEU A 194 -15.87 6.35 -14.90
C LEU A 194 -15.57 6.26 -16.41
N LYS A 195 -16.58 5.92 -17.23
CA LYS A 195 -16.42 5.84 -18.69
C LYS A 195 -15.99 7.18 -19.30
N GLU A 196 -16.61 8.28 -18.88
CA GLU A 196 -16.21 9.62 -19.34
C GLU A 196 -14.78 9.97 -18.90
N MET A 197 -14.40 9.64 -17.66
CA MET A 197 -13.06 9.92 -17.13
C MET A 197 -11.96 9.16 -17.87
N LEU A 198 -12.23 7.91 -18.29
CA LEU A 198 -11.30 7.14 -19.13
C LEU A 198 -11.10 7.83 -20.49
N VAL A 199 -12.19 8.22 -21.17
CA VAL A 199 -12.14 8.88 -22.48
C VAL A 199 -11.46 10.25 -22.42
N LYS A 200 -11.79 11.06 -21.40
CA LYS A 200 -11.24 12.42 -21.20
C LYS A 200 -9.83 12.43 -20.60
N LYS A 201 -9.27 11.26 -20.27
CA LYS A 201 -7.99 11.10 -19.57
C LYS A 201 -7.92 11.83 -18.23
N GLU A 202 -8.94 11.66 -17.39
CA GLU A 202 -9.08 12.37 -16.09
C GLU A 202 -9.05 11.45 -14.86
N ILE A 203 -8.62 10.19 -14.99
CA ILE A 203 -8.63 9.21 -13.90
C ILE A 203 -7.82 9.69 -12.68
N GLU A 204 -6.60 10.16 -12.89
CA GLU A 204 -5.68 10.65 -11.84
C GLU A 204 -6.24 11.84 -11.02
N LYS A 205 -7.25 12.55 -11.53
CA LYS A 205 -7.89 13.64 -10.80
C LYS A 205 -8.84 13.15 -9.71
N HIS A 206 -9.34 11.91 -9.83
CA HIS A 206 -10.45 11.40 -9.04
C HIS A 206 -10.19 10.02 -8.40
N TRP A 207 -9.25 9.26 -8.95
CA TRP A 207 -8.88 7.94 -8.48
C TRP A 207 -7.47 7.95 -7.92
N PHE A 208 -7.29 7.25 -6.81
CA PHE A 208 -6.02 7.18 -6.11
C PHE A 208 -5.79 5.77 -5.61
N GLN A 209 -4.52 5.34 -5.60
CA GLN A 209 -4.10 4.07 -5.04
C GLN A 209 -3.08 4.28 -3.92
N LEU A 210 -3.31 3.60 -2.79
CA LEU A 210 -2.46 3.68 -1.60
C LEU A 210 -2.62 2.41 -0.73
N ILE A 211 -1.86 2.34 0.36
CA ILE A 211 -1.89 1.26 1.35
C ILE A 211 -1.68 -0.11 0.70
N GLY A 212 -0.46 -0.36 0.23
CA GLY A 212 -0.04 -1.71 -0.14
C GLY A 212 0.33 -2.52 1.09
N SER A 213 -0.20 -3.72 1.23
CA SER A 213 0.18 -4.71 2.24
C SER A 213 0.35 -6.04 1.50
N SER A 214 1.39 -6.81 1.82
CA SER A 214 1.72 -8.03 1.07
C SER A 214 2.13 -9.17 1.99
N VAL A 215 1.98 -10.40 1.51
CA VAL A 215 2.50 -11.62 2.11
C VAL A 215 3.24 -12.44 1.06
N TRP A 216 4.33 -13.10 1.46
CA TRP A 216 4.98 -14.12 0.66
C TRP A 216 4.23 -15.45 0.78
N LEU A 217 3.65 -15.90 -0.33
CA LEU A 217 2.97 -17.19 -0.42
C LEU A 217 3.99 -18.27 -0.79
N GLU A 218 4.66 -18.84 0.20
CA GLU A 218 5.74 -19.82 0.01
C GLU A 218 5.32 -21.01 -0.88
N GLN A 219 4.11 -21.52 -0.68
CA GLN A 219 3.59 -22.63 -1.49
C GLN A 219 3.49 -22.28 -2.98
N TYR A 220 3.28 -21.00 -3.33
CA TYR A 220 3.07 -20.54 -4.70
C TYR A 220 4.27 -19.80 -5.29
N GLY A 221 5.26 -19.42 -4.47
CA GLY A 221 6.47 -18.76 -4.93
C GLY A 221 6.24 -17.32 -5.41
N VAL A 222 5.23 -16.66 -4.84
CA VAL A 222 4.79 -15.32 -5.24
C VAL A 222 4.48 -14.45 -4.03
N HIS A 223 4.59 -13.13 -4.21
CA HIS A 223 4.07 -12.14 -3.29
C HIS A 223 2.63 -11.78 -3.68
N LEU A 224 1.71 -11.94 -2.74
CA LEU A 224 0.33 -11.48 -2.89
C LEU A 224 0.21 -10.12 -2.21
N MET A 225 -0.21 -9.09 -2.94
CA MET A 225 -0.32 -7.72 -2.42
C MET A 225 -1.75 -7.22 -2.56
N THR A 226 -2.32 -6.74 -1.45
CA THR A 226 -3.54 -5.95 -1.47
C THR A 226 -3.20 -4.46 -1.45
N SER A 227 -3.96 -3.66 -2.18
CA SER A 227 -3.94 -2.21 -2.12
C SER A 227 -5.34 -1.61 -2.12
N ARG A 228 -5.47 -0.37 -1.66
CA ARG A 228 -6.72 0.39 -1.71
C ARG A 228 -6.72 1.30 -2.93
N ILE A 229 -7.64 1.06 -3.85
CA ILE A 229 -7.98 2.00 -4.93
C ILE A 229 -9.31 2.65 -4.58
N PHE A 230 -9.36 3.97 -4.51
CA PHE A 230 -10.59 4.67 -4.12
C PHE A 230 -10.93 5.81 -5.06
N TYR A 231 -12.22 6.10 -5.12
CA TYR A 231 -12.79 7.20 -5.91
C TYR A 231 -13.14 8.38 -5.00
N SER A 232 -12.83 9.59 -5.45
CA SER A 232 -13.24 10.86 -4.86
C SER A 232 -13.93 11.72 -5.91
N SER A 233 -15.21 12.03 -5.67
CA SER A 233 -16.00 12.87 -6.58
C SER A 233 -15.46 14.31 -6.68
N THR A 234 -14.77 14.80 -5.63
CA THR A 234 -14.18 16.14 -5.61
C THR A 234 -12.70 16.16 -6.00
N GLY A 235 -12.08 14.99 -6.19
CA GLY A 235 -10.62 14.87 -6.37
C GLY A 235 -9.81 15.12 -5.09
N ASP A 236 -10.48 15.26 -3.94
CA ASP A 236 -9.82 15.44 -2.65
C ASP A 236 -9.58 14.07 -2.00
N LYS A 237 -8.31 13.73 -1.75
CA LYS A 237 -7.88 12.47 -1.11
C LYS A 237 -8.52 12.26 0.27
N VAL A 238 -8.97 13.33 0.96
CA VAL A 238 -9.61 13.19 2.29
C VAL A 238 -11.13 12.98 2.23
N LYS A 239 -11.72 12.97 1.03
CA LYS A 239 -13.18 12.79 0.82
C LYS A 239 -13.48 11.60 -0.12
N PRO A 240 -13.04 10.38 0.22
CA PRO A 240 -13.34 9.20 -0.59
C PRO A 240 -14.85 8.91 -0.60
N VAL A 241 -15.42 8.58 -1.75
CA VAL A 241 -16.80 8.10 -1.86
C VAL A 241 -16.84 6.59 -1.59
N VAL A 242 -15.99 5.84 -2.28
CA VAL A 242 -15.89 4.39 -2.16
C VAL A 242 -14.45 3.93 -2.28
N SER A 243 -14.09 2.92 -1.49
CA SER A 243 -12.77 2.30 -1.45
C SER A 243 -12.86 0.82 -1.83
N LEU A 244 -12.09 0.45 -2.84
CA LEU A 244 -12.07 -0.89 -3.42
C LEU A 244 -10.75 -1.59 -3.06
N THR A 245 -10.83 -2.88 -2.80
CA THR A 245 -9.66 -3.72 -2.52
C THR A 245 -9.16 -4.31 -3.83
N TYR A 246 -7.98 -3.88 -4.26
CA TYR A 246 -7.32 -4.39 -5.45
C TYR A 246 -6.18 -5.33 -5.04
N VAL A 247 -6.11 -6.52 -5.64
CA VAL A 247 -5.10 -7.52 -5.31
C VAL A 247 -4.25 -7.81 -6.54
N GLN A 248 -2.93 -7.70 -6.35
CA GLN A 248 -1.90 -7.95 -7.34
C GLN A 248 -1.02 -9.13 -6.89
N VAL A 249 -0.45 -9.84 -7.86
CA VAL A 249 0.52 -10.92 -7.62
C VAL A 249 1.84 -10.50 -8.24
N PHE A 250 2.92 -10.66 -7.48
CA PHE A 250 4.28 -10.44 -7.96
C PHE A 250 5.09 -11.73 -7.84
N ASP A 251 5.98 -11.98 -8.77
CA ASP A 251 6.92 -13.09 -8.66
C ASP A 251 7.93 -12.88 -7.53
N HIS A 252 8.82 -13.87 -7.34
CA HIS A 252 9.91 -13.81 -6.35
C HIS A 252 10.94 -12.68 -6.60
N GLU A 253 10.86 -11.96 -7.71
CA GLU A 253 11.69 -10.80 -8.05
C GLU A 253 10.90 -9.47 -7.98
N TRP A 254 9.70 -9.48 -7.39
CA TRP A 254 8.81 -8.32 -7.31
C TRP A 254 8.37 -7.75 -8.67
N ARG A 255 8.34 -8.58 -9.73
CA ARG A 255 7.72 -8.22 -11.02
C ARG A 255 6.27 -8.64 -10.99
N GLU A 256 5.37 -7.75 -11.39
CA GLU A 256 3.94 -8.05 -11.42
C GLU A 256 3.66 -9.14 -12.44
N ILE A 257 2.90 -10.16 -12.04
CA ILE A 257 2.40 -11.21 -12.93
C ILE A 257 0.97 -10.82 -13.30
N GLU A 258 0.79 -10.44 -14.55
CA GLU A 258 -0.52 -10.17 -15.11
C GLU A 258 -1.18 -11.47 -15.57
N ASN A 259 -2.51 -11.57 -15.50
CA ASN A 259 -3.29 -12.74 -15.91
C ASN A 259 -2.83 -14.08 -15.27
N VAL A 260 -2.77 -14.12 -13.93
CA VAL A 260 -2.36 -15.31 -13.18
C VAL A 260 -3.55 -15.93 -12.42
N GLU A 261 -3.62 -17.25 -12.42
CA GLU A 261 -4.50 -18.03 -11.56
C GLU A 261 -3.70 -18.83 -10.55
N LEU A 262 -4.03 -18.64 -9.28
CA LEU A 262 -3.54 -19.49 -8.20
C LEU A 262 -4.59 -20.57 -7.94
N ILE A 263 -4.15 -21.84 -7.87
CA ILE A 263 -5.03 -22.96 -7.50
C ILE A 263 -5.02 -23.10 -5.98
N VAL A 264 -6.05 -22.57 -5.32
CA VAL A 264 -6.08 -22.37 -3.87
C VAL A 264 -7.10 -23.28 -3.18
N PRO A 265 -6.90 -23.63 -1.90
CA PRO A 265 -7.91 -24.34 -1.14
C PRO A 265 -9.19 -23.51 -0.97
N ASP A 266 -10.35 -24.16 -1.00
CA ASP A 266 -11.67 -23.50 -0.85
C ASP A 266 -12.15 -23.39 0.60
N GLY A 267 -11.38 -23.94 1.56
CA GLY A 267 -11.72 -24.03 2.98
C GLY A 267 -12.41 -25.33 3.39
N GLU A 268 -12.82 -26.16 2.44
CA GLU A 268 -13.47 -27.47 2.65
C GLU A 268 -12.59 -28.64 2.19
N GLY A 269 -11.31 -28.36 1.88
CA GLY A 269 -10.34 -29.34 1.43
C GLY A 269 -10.37 -29.62 -0.08
N LYS A 270 -11.13 -28.85 -0.86
CA LYS A 270 -11.05 -28.85 -2.33
C LYS A 270 -10.25 -27.65 -2.81
N TYR A 271 -9.98 -27.62 -4.10
CA TYR A 271 -9.24 -26.53 -4.74
C TYR A 271 -10.09 -25.81 -5.77
N LYS A 272 -9.84 -24.51 -5.93
CA LYS A 272 -10.46 -23.67 -6.95
C LYS A 272 -9.45 -22.69 -7.55
N PRO A 273 -9.64 -22.22 -8.79
CA PRO A 273 -8.84 -21.14 -9.33
C PRO A 273 -9.21 -19.80 -8.69
N MET A 274 -8.21 -18.95 -8.47
CA MET A 274 -8.36 -17.54 -8.10
C MET A 274 -7.50 -16.68 -9.01
N THR A 275 -8.16 -15.81 -9.78
CA THR A 275 -7.51 -14.96 -10.80
C THR A 275 -7.03 -13.62 -10.23
N TYR A 276 -5.84 -13.21 -10.65
CA TYR A 276 -5.21 -11.94 -10.31
C TYR A 276 -4.55 -11.29 -11.54
N PRO A 277 -4.35 -9.95 -11.54
CA PRO A 277 -4.85 -9.04 -10.51
C PRO A 277 -6.35 -8.76 -10.64
N THR A 278 -7.03 -8.46 -9.52
CA THR A 278 -8.50 -8.27 -9.51
C THR A 278 -9.00 -7.35 -8.41
N PHE A 279 -10.18 -6.75 -8.63
CA PHE A 279 -10.96 -6.13 -7.55
C PHE A 279 -11.74 -7.20 -6.80
N LEU A 280 -11.48 -7.32 -5.50
CA LEU A 280 -12.18 -8.31 -4.69
C LEU A 280 -13.64 -7.89 -4.43
N PRO A 281 -14.61 -8.81 -4.58
CA PRO A 281 -16.00 -8.56 -4.23
C PRO A 281 -16.18 -8.58 -2.71
N MET A 282 -15.77 -7.50 -2.04
CA MET A 282 -15.83 -7.38 -0.59
C MET A 282 -17.27 -7.12 -0.13
N SER A 283 -17.75 -7.85 0.89
CA SER A 283 -19.07 -7.63 1.49
C SER A 283 -19.09 -6.37 2.36
N VAL A 284 -19.26 -5.21 1.72
CA VAL A 284 -19.28 -3.89 2.38
C VAL A 284 -20.62 -3.18 2.21
N TYR A 285 -21.03 -2.45 3.25
CA TYR A 285 -22.19 -1.58 3.21
C TYR A 285 -21.93 -0.37 2.29
N HIS A 286 -22.92 0.01 1.50
CA HIS A 286 -22.91 1.24 0.72
C HIS A 286 -24.32 1.73 0.42
N ASN A 287 -24.46 3.03 0.15
CA ASN A 287 -25.73 3.62 -0.26
C ASN A 287 -25.48 4.81 -1.18
N GLU A 288 -25.86 4.64 -2.46
CA GLU A 288 -25.68 5.65 -3.51
C GLU A 288 -26.37 6.98 -3.19
N LYS A 289 -27.49 6.94 -2.46
CA LYS A 289 -28.32 8.11 -2.13
C LYS A 289 -27.79 8.89 -0.93
N GLN A 290 -26.84 8.35 -0.18
CA GLN A 290 -26.34 8.96 1.04
C GLN A 290 -24.81 8.92 1.12
N GLN A 291 -24.13 9.81 0.39
CA GLN A 291 -22.66 9.84 0.36
C GLN A 291 -22.05 10.89 1.29
N GLN A 292 -22.84 11.86 1.75
CA GLN A 292 -22.32 12.95 2.58
C GLN A 292 -21.86 12.45 3.95
N GLY A 293 -20.58 12.71 4.28
CA GLY A 293 -19.99 12.33 5.56
C GLY A 293 -19.74 10.83 5.72
N ARG A 294 -19.91 10.02 4.66
CA ARG A 294 -19.74 8.57 4.69
C ARG A 294 -18.68 8.15 3.69
N PHE A 295 -17.80 7.27 4.14
CA PHE A 295 -16.71 6.73 3.34
C PHE A 295 -16.95 5.23 3.21
N TYR A 296 -17.42 4.79 2.04
CA TYR A 296 -17.82 3.40 1.83
C TYR A 296 -16.65 2.51 1.44
N GLY A 297 -16.83 1.21 1.65
CA GLY A 297 -15.89 0.19 1.23
C GLY A 297 -14.78 -0.11 2.23
N VAL A 298 -13.74 -0.78 1.74
CA VAL A 298 -12.64 -1.29 2.55
C VAL A 298 -11.61 -0.18 2.77
N GLU A 299 -11.32 0.12 4.03
CA GLU A 299 -10.28 1.09 4.38
C GLU A 299 -9.13 0.42 5.11
N ASP A 300 -7.94 0.94 4.83
CA ASP A 300 -6.69 0.54 5.46
C ASP A 300 -6.45 -0.99 5.45
N PRO A 301 -6.62 -1.70 4.30
CA PRO A 301 -6.54 -3.16 4.25
C PRO A 301 -5.13 -3.66 4.60
N ARG A 302 -5.06 -4.65 5.49
CA ARG A 302 -3.83 -5.32 5.93
C ARG A 302 -3.96 -6.82 5.69
N ILE A 303 -3.05 -7.40 4.92
CA ILE A 303 -3.04 -8.83 4.63
C ILE A 303 -2.08 -9.55 5.58
N THR A 304 -2.46 -10.72 6.07
CA THR A 304 -1.64 -11.57 6.95
C THR A 304 -1.96 -13.03 6.68
N LEU A 305 -1.00 -13.93 6.90
CA LEU A 305 -1.20 -15.37 6.76
C LEU A 305 -1.63 -16.01 8.08
N VAL A 306 -2.67 -16.84 8.00
CA VAL A 306 -3.11 -17.72 9.09
C VAL A 306 -3.04 -19.17 8.63
N ARG A 307 -2.67 -20.08 9.53
CA ARG A 307 -2.69 -21.52 9.28
C ARG A 307 -4.04 -22.09 9.69
N ASN A 308 -4.76 -22.67 8.75
CA ASN A 308 -6.06 -23.28 9.04
C ASN A 308 -5.92 -24.71 9.61
N LYS A 309 -7.05 -25.30 10.04
CA LYS A 309 -7.11 -26.66 10.61
C LYS A 309 -6.65 -27.77 9.64
N LEU A 310 -6.67 -27.49 8.34
CA LEU A 310 -6.20 -28.43 7.31
C LEU A 310 -4.68 -28.29 7.04
N GLY A 311 -4.01 -27.36 7.73
CA GLY A 311 -2.57 -27.16 7.64
C GLY A 311 -2.10 -26.23 6.53
N TYR A 312 -3.02 -25.60 5.78
CA TYR A 312 -2.66 -24.64 4.74
C TYR A 312 -2.57 -23.22 5.31
N ASP A 313 -1.65 -22.44 4.78
CA ASP A 313 -1.57 -21.00 5.04
C ASP A 313 -2.54 -20.26 4.12
N GLU A 314 -3.44 -19.50 4.72
CA GLU A 314 -4.49 -18.76 4.06
C GLU A 314 -4.31 -17.26 4.31
N PRO A 315 -4.40 -16.41 3.27
CA PRO A 315 -4.38 -14.97 3.43
C PRO A 315 -5.72 -14.45 3.97
N ILE A 316 -5.64 -13.70 5.06
CA ILE A 316 -6.75 -12.90 5.58
C ILE A 316 -6.46 -11.42 5.38
N ILE A 317 -7.48 -10.64 5.04
CA ILE A 317 -7.42 -9.18 5.04
C ILE A 317 -8.18 -8.67 6.27
N VAL A 318 -7.48 -7.96 7.14
CA VAL A 318 -8.11 -7.15 8.18
C VAL A 318 -8.28 -5.73 7.66
N TYR A 319 -9.43 -5.13 7.88
CA TYR A 319 -9.73 -3.78 7.43
C TYR A 319 -10.74 -3.10 8.34
N ASN A 320 -10.88 -1.79 8.20
CA ASN A 320 -12.01 -1.08 8.81
C ASN A 320 -13.02 -0.68 7.74
N SER A 321 -14.31 -0.65 8.07
CA SER A 321 -15.35 -0.25 7.11
C SER A 321 -16.55 0.40 7.81
N HIS A 322 -17.19 1.34 7.13
CA HIS A 322 -18.45 1.93 7.57
C HIS A 322 -19.60 0.96 7.33
N HIS A 323 -20.45 0.76 8.34
CA HIS A 323 -21.68 -0.03 8.24
C HIS A 323 -22.77 0.57 9.14
N ARG A 324 -23.93 -0.09 9.21
CA ARG A 324 -25.05 0.33 10.06
C ARG A 324 -25.69 -0.87 10.74
N LYS A 325 -26.28 -0.64 11.91
CA LYS A 325 -27.15 -1.62 12.60
C LYS A 325 -28.48 -0.99 12.99
N ILE A 326 -29.53 -1.80 13.08
CA ILE A 326 -30.86 -1.44 13.56
C ILE A 326 -30.78 -1.25 15.08
N THR A 327 -31.25 -0.11 15.57
CA THR A 327 -31.27 0.19 17.00
C THR A 327 -32.66 0.12 17.61
N ASP A 328 -33.70 0.49 16.86
CA ASP A 328 -35.10 0.42 17.28
C ASP A 328 -36.00 0.20 16.06
N ALA A 329 -37.05 -0.61 16.23
CA ALA A 329 -38.17 -0.70 15.29
C ALA A 329 -39.43 -0.23 16.04
N LYS A 330 -39.88 1.00 15.75
CA LYS A 330 -41.13 1.50 16.32
C LYS A 330 -42.27 1.17 15.35
N SER A 331 -43.22 0.36 15.81
CA SER A 331 -44.50 0.19 15.13
C SER A 331 -45.34 1.42 15.41
N ASP A 332 -45.65 2.21 14.39
CA ASP A 332 -46.70 3.21 14.53
C ASP A 332 -48.07 2.50 14.45
N ASN A 333 -49.10 3.11 15.03
CA ASN A 333 -50.45 2.54 15.16
C ASN A 333 -51.15 2.22 13.81
N ASP A 334 -50.55 2.63 12.69
CA ASP A 334 -51.08 2.45 11.33
C ASP A 334 -50.39 1.29 10.55
N GLY A 335 -49.58 0.46 11.22
CA GLY A 335 -48.99 -0.75 10.63
C GLY A 335 -47.71 -0.54 9.83
N GLU A 336 -47.21 0.70 9.71
CA GLU A 336 -45.86 1.00 9.21
C GLU A 336 -44.86 1.05 10.37
N SER A 337 -43.77 0.28 10.26
CA SER A 337 -42.69 0.28 11.24
C SER A 337 -41.54 1.17 10.77
N ASN A 338 -41.24 2.22 11.53
CA ASN A 338 -40.08 3.09 11.29
C ASN A 338 -38.83 2.44 11.90
N ILE A 339 -37.88 2.04 11.04
CA ILE A 339 -36.63 1.38 11.43
C ILE A 339 -35.54 2.43 11.60
N HIS A 340 -35.00 2.55 12.81
CA HIS A 340 -33.87 3.44 13.11
C HIS A 340 -32.55 2.70 12.95
N PHE A 341 -31.62 3.31 12.21
CA PHE A 341 -30.26 2.79 12.01
C PHE A 341 -29.24 3.66 12.72
N LYS A 342 -28.28 3.04 13.42
CA LYS A 342 -27.05 3.68 13.88
C LYS A 342 -25.88 3.26 13.01
N ALA A 343 -25.05 4.24 12.61
CA ALA A 343 -23.86 4.02 11.81
C ALA A 343 -22.64 3.72 12.70
N TYR A 344 -21.77 2.85 12.22
CA TYR A 344 -20.54 2.45 12.89
C TYR A 344 -19.40 2.36 11.89
N ARG A 345 -18.16 2.42 12.39
CA ARG A 345 -16.98 2.05 11.63
C ARG A 345 -16.18 1.01 12.42
N SER A 346 -16.39 -0.25 12.08
CA SER A 346 -15.84 -1.40 12.79
C SER A 346 -14.66 -2.03 12.06
N ILE A 347 -13.98 -2.94 12.75
CA ILE A 347 -12.94 -3.80 12.21
C ILE A 347 -13.59 -5.05 11.62
N PHE A 348 -13.09 -5.52 10.49
CA PHE A 348 -13.53 -6.74 9.83
C PHE A 348 -12.32 -7.61 9.47
N MET A 349 -12.51 -8.92 9.43
CA MET A 349 -11.57 -9.88 8.85
C MET A 349 -12.23 -10.55 7.65
N ALA A 350 -11.51 -10.66 6.53
CA ALA A 350 -11.96 -11.35 5.33
C ALA A 350 -10.99 -12.45 4.91
N TRP A 351 -11.51 -13.62 4.55
CA TRP A 351 -10.73 -14.78 4.10
C TRP A 351 -10.68 -14.79 2.59
N LEU A 352 -9.53 -14.47 2.00
CA LEU A 352 -9.43 -14.17 0.58
C LEU A 352 -9.87 -15.32 -0.33
N TRP A 353 -9.70 -16.55 0.14
CA TRP A 353 -10.01 -17.76 -0.61
C TRP A 353 -11.32 -18.41 -0.18
N GLN A 354 -12.04 -17.83 0.78
CA GLN A 354 -13.38 -18.29 1.16
C GLN A 354 -14.44 -17.33 0.66
N ASN A 355 -15.59 -17.89 0.30
CA ASN A 355 -16.72 -17.15 -0.24
C ASN A 355 -17.91 -17.23 0.71
N GLN A 356 -18.75 -16.19 0.69
CA GLN A 356 -20.06 -16.18 1.33
C GLN A 356 -21.12 -15.73 0.32
N LYS A 357 -22.38 -16.09 0.57
CA LYS A 357 -23.53 -15.55 -0.18
C LYS A 357 -24.15 -14.40 0.61
N GLY A 358 -24.43 -13.30 -0.07
CA GLY A 358 -25.01 -12.11 0.56
C GLY A 358 -24.03 -11.36 1.47
N LYS A 359 -24.58 -10.35 2.13
CA LYS A 359 -23.93 -9.36 2.99
C LYS A 359 -24.53 -9.27 4.40
N ASN A 360 -25.12 -10.36 4.91
CA ASN A 360 -25.77 -10.42 6.23
C ASN A 360 -24.89 -9.93 7.39
N ASN A 361 -23.57 -10.02 7.24
CA ASN A 361 -22.59 -9.51 8.19
C ASN A 361 -22.54 -7.97 8.28
N VAL A 362 -22.92 -7.24 7.23
CA VAL A 362 -22.90 -5.76 7.16
C VAL A 362 -24.26 -5.11 6.94
N GLU A 363 -25.28 -5.90 6.58
CA GLU A 363 -26.67 -5.45 6.37
C GLU A 363 -27.66 -6.42 7.04
N GLU A 364 -28.49 -5.90 7.95
CA GLU A 364 -29.50 -6.71 8.64
C GLU A 364 -30.80 -6.89 7.84
N ILE A 365 -30.99 -6.09 6.79
CA ILE A 365 -32.14 -6.21 5.88
C ILE A 365 -31.60 -6.37 4.46
N GLU A 366 -31.36 -7.61 4.07
CA GLU A 366 -31.03 -7.92 2.69
C GLU A 366 -32.28 -7.85 1.80
N THR A 367 -32.23 -7.04 0.75
CA THR A 367 -33.30 -6.95 -0.24
C THR A 367 -32.81 -7.36 -1.63
N GLY A 368 -33.69 -8.01 -2.40
CA GLY A 368 -33.52 -8.24 -3.83
C GLY A 368 -32.34 -9.14 -4.22
N LYS A 369 -31.61 -8.71 -5.27
CA LYS A 369 -30.57 -9.49 -5.97
C LYS A 369 -29.31 -9.77 -5.12
N MET A 370 -29.08 -9.01 -4.05
CA MET A 370 -27.85 -9.07 -3.25
C MET A 370 -27.72 -10.38 -2.45
N LYS A 371 -28.84 -10.99 -2.08
CA LYS A 371 -28.90 -12.20 -1.24
C LYS A 371 -28.17 -13.41 -1.86
N ASN A 372 -28.17 -13.50 -3.19
CA ASN A 372 -27.61 -14.64 -3.92
C ASN A 372 -26.22 -14.36 -4.51
N ARG A 373 -25.73 -13.12 -4.42
CA ARG A 373 -24.40 -12.75 -4.91
C ARG A 373 -23.31 -13.34 -4.03
N VAL A 374 -22.18 -13.66 -4.65
CA VAL A 374 -21.01 -14.23 -3.98
C VAL A 374 -20.03 -13.11 -3.64
N TYR A 375 -19.61 -13.08 -2.38
CA TYR A 375 -18.62 -12.14 -1.86
C TYR A 375 -17.48 -12.89 -1.18
N VAL A 376 -16.36 -12.23 -0.98
CA VAL A 376 -15.32 -12.70 -0.07
C VAL A 376 -15.91 -12.84 1.33
N LYS A 377 -15.73 -14.01 1.95
CA LYS A 377 -16.21 -14.26 3.31
C LYS A 377 -15.59 -13.28 4.27
N SER A 378 -16.39 -12.60 5.09
CA SER A 378 -15.88 -11.69 6.11
C SER A 378 -16.73 -11.64 7.39
N LYS A 379 -16.05 -11.34 8.50
CA LYS A 379 -16.59 -11.30 9.85
C LYS A 379 -16.36 -9.91 10.46
N GLU A 380 -17.40 -9.33 11.06
CA GLU A 380 -17.28 -8.15 11.93
C GLU A 380 -16.56 -8.56 13.22
N LEU A 381 -15.54 -7.81 13.64
CA LEU A 381 -14.91 -8.00 14.94
C LEU A 381 -15.62 -7.13 15.97
N ILE A 382 -16.30 -7.79 16.92
CA ILE A 382 -17.05 -7.14 17.97
C ILE A 382 -16.23 -7.23 19.25
N LYS A 383 -16.10 -6.11 19.97
CA LYS A 383 -15.38 -6.07 21.25
C LYS A 383 -16.17 -6.80 22.34
N PRO A 384 -15.53 -7.13 23.48
CA PRO A 384 -16.19 -7.77 24.61
C PRO A 384 -17.49 -7.07 25.02
N ASN A 385 -18.47 -7.88 25.42
CA ASN A 385 -19.81 -7.45 25.85
C ASN A 385 -20.61 -6.75 24.75
N ASN A 386 -20.50 -7.22 23.49
CA ASN A 386 -21.21 -6.68 22.33
C ASN A 386 -21.03 -5.15 22.14
N LYS A 387 -19.87 -4.62 22.55
CA LYS A 387 -19.64 -3.18 22.56
C LYS A 387 -19.14 -2.68 21.21
N ARG A 388 -19.94 -1.87 20.52
CA ARG A 388 -19.53 -1.15 19.30
C ARG A 388 -19.18 0.31 19.61
N GLU A 389 -18.00 0.73 19.18
CA GLU A 389 -17.62 2.15 19.18
C GLU A 389 -18.02 2.79 17.85
N ASP A 390 -18.23 4.11 17.85
CA ASP A 390 -18.58 4.82 16.61
C ASP A 390 -17.43 4.75 15.57
N LYS A 391 -16.18 4.56 16.02
CA LYS A 391 -15.00 4.46 15.16
C LYS A 391 -13.87 3.61 15.74
N GLU A 392 -13.53 2.54 15.03
CA GLU A 392 -12.41 1.64 15.33
C GLU A 392 -11.36 1.71 14.21
N LYS A 393 -10.15 2.15 14.55
CA LYS A 393 -9.00 2.32 13.64
C LYS A 393 -7.69 2.28 14.42
N ASN A 394 -6.57 2.12 13.71
CA ASN A 394 -5.20 2.20 14.24
C ASN A 394 -4.79 1.04 15.16
N TRP A 395 -5.29 -0.16 14.89
CA TRP A 395 -4.84 -1.42 15.47
C TRP A 395 -3.72 -2.04 14.61
N ALA A 396 -3.03 -3.04 15.15
CA ALA A 396 -2.02 -3.84 14.43
C ALA A 396 -2.26 -5.34 14.71
N PRO A 397 -2.49 -6.18 13.67
CA PRO A 397 -2.72 -7.61 13.86
C PRO A 397 -1.40 -8.36 14.11
N PHE A 398 -1.47 -9.51 14.77
CA PHE A 398 -0.37 -10.46 14.91
C PHE A 398 -0.87 -11.86 15.26
N ILE A 399 0.00 -12.85 15.10
CA ILE A 399 -0.29 -14.26 15.41
C ILE A 399 0.53 -14.74 16.61
N ASN A 400 -0.10 -15.54 17.46
CA ASN A 400 0.58 -16.22 18.56
C ASN A 400 1.20 -17.53 18.08
N TYR A 401 2.53 -17.61 18.02
CA TYR A 401 3.23 -18.76 17.45
C TYR A 401 3.25 -19.96 18.39
N GLN A 402 3.36 -19.73 19.70
CA GLN A 402 3.29 -20.80 20.69
C GLN A 402 1.93 -21.51 20.66
N GLN A 403 0.83 -20.76 20.58
CA GLN A 403 -0.50 -21.33 20.41
C GLN A 403 -0.61 -22.15 19.13
N ARG A 404 -0.07 -21.64 18.01
CA ARG A 404 -0.02 -22.39 16.74
C ARG A 404 0.75 -23.69 16.89
N LEU A 405 1.89 -23.70 17.57
CA LEU A 405 2.67 -24.91 17.81
C LEU A 405 1.90 -25.94 18.66
N GLN A 406 1.17 -25.48 19.67
CA GLN A 406 0.37 -26.35 20.54
C GLN A 406 -0.83 -26.96 19.83
N GLN A 407 -1.48 -26.20 18.94
CA GLN A 407 -2.74 -26.61 18.30
C GLN A 407 -2.54 -27.17 16.88
N GLY A 408 -1.42 -26.88 16.23
CA GLY A 408 -1.14 -27.19 14.82
C GLY A 408 -1.72 -26.18 13.81
N PHE A 409 -2.52 -25.21 14.27
CA PHE A 409 -3.17 -24.20 13.44
C PHE A 409 -3.45 -22.93 14.26
N ASP A 410 -3.85 -21.84 13.59
CA ASP A 410 -4.28 -20.61 14.27
C ASP A 410 -5.77 -20.66 14.57
N SER A 411 -6.11 -20.67 15.84
CA SER A 411 -7.51 -20.51 16.28
C SER A 411 -7.92 -19.05 16.43
N HIS A 412 -6.96 -18.14 16.58
CA HIS A 412 -7.22 -16.73 16.87
C HIS A 412 -6.26 -15.79 16.12
N VAL A 413 -6.74 -14.57 15.89
CA VAL A 413 -5.91 -13.41 15.54
C VAL A 413 -5.89 -12.47 16.73
N TYR A 414 -4.72 -11.92 17.01
CA TYR A 414 -4.52 -10.97 18.08
C TYR A 414 -4.31 -9.58 17.49
N PHE A 415 -4.72 -8.57 18.24
CA PHE A 415 -4.57 -7.17 17.85
C PHE A 415 -3.94 -6.40 18.99
N MET A 416 -2.84 -5.72 18.69
CA MET A 416 -2.41 -4.60 19.51
C MET A 416 -3.40 -3.46 19.24
N TYR A 417 -4.46 -3.45 20.06
CA TYR A 417 -5.60 -2.55 19.92
C TYR A 417 -5.23 -1.14 20.40
N GLN A 418 -4.38 -1.05 21.44
CA GLN A 418 -3.88 0.21 21.98
C GLN A 418 -2.40 0.05 22.34
N PHE A 419 -1.56 1.00 21.91
CA PHE A 419 -0.10 0.95 22.10
C PHE A 419 0.33 1.56 23.44
N GLN A 420 -0.12 2.79 23.70
CA GLN A 420 0.06 3.47 24.99
C GLN A 420 -1.01 2.98 25.95
N ASP A 421 -0.63 2.56 27.17
CA ASP A 421 -1.55 1.81 28.05
C ASP A 421 -2.03 0.54 27.33
N LEU A 422 -1.10 -0.39 27.10
CA LEU A 422 -1.24 -1.53 26.19
C LEU A 422 -2.55 -2.30 26.40
N LYS A 423 -3.27 -2.55 25.30
CA LYS A 423 -4.43 -3.45 25.26
C LYS A 423 -4.29 -4.42 24.08
N ILE A 424 -4.43 -5.71 24.38
CA ILE A 424 -4.41 -6.79 23.40
C ILE A 424 -5.81 -7.38 23.29
N LEU A 425 -6.38 -7.31 22.09
CA LEU A 425 -7.66 -7.93 21.76
C LEU A 425 -7.39 -9.27 21.08
N LYS A 426 -8.14 -10.31 21.44
CA LYS A 426 -8.06 -11.65 20.86
C LYS A 426 -9.40 -12.01 20.23
N CYS A 427 -9.38 -12.40 18.97
CA CYS A 427 -10.58 -12.68 18.19
C CYS A 427 -10.50 -14.08 17.56
N SER A 428 -11.56 -14.87 17.67
CA SER A 428 -11.62 -16.22 17.07
C SER A 428 -11.67 -16.16 15.55
N LEU A 429 -10.93 -17.07 14.92
CA LEU A 429 -10.95 -17.36 13.48
C LEU A 429 -11.98 -18.43 13.10
N LEU A 430 -12.54 -19.14 14.08
CA LEU A 430 -13.30 -20.38 13.85
C LEU A 430 -14.81 -20.21 13.95
N ASP A 431 -15.25 -19.37 14.89
CA ASP A 431 -16.63 -19.17 15.27
C ASP A 431 -17.02 -17.69 15.10
N GLU A 432 -18.29 -17.37 15.36
CA GLU A 432 -18.81 -16.01 15.30
C GLU A 432 -18.77 -15.31 16.67
N GLU A 433 -17.99 -15.82 17.63
CA GLU A 433 -17.94 -15.23 18.98
C GLU A 433 -17.31 -13.83 18.97
N ASP A 434 -17.75 -13.03 19.94
CA ASP A 434 -17.18 -11.74 20.29
C ASP A 434 -15.70 -11.90 20.67
N CYS A 435 -14.89 -10.90 20.36
CA CYS A 435 -13.51 -10.86 20.79
C CYS A 435 -13.42 -10.71 22.32
N VAL A 436 -12.30 -11.18 22.89
CA VAL A 436 -11.98 -11.08 24.32
C VAL A 436 -10.74 -10.21 24.54
N TRP A 437 -10.65 -9.54 25.69
CA TRP A 437 -9.42 -8.88 26.09
C TRP A 437 -8.43 -9.94 26.59
N GLU A 438 -7.37 -10.18 25.82
CA GLU A 438 -6.25 -11.03 26.24
C GLU A 438 -5.42 -10.31 27.32
N TYR A 439 -5.26 -9.00 27.17
CA TYR A 439 -4.48 -8.19 28.11
C TYR A 439 -4.97 -6.75 28.14
N GLN A 440 -5.00 -6.16 29.34
CA GLN A 440 -5.25 -4.74 29.54
C GLN A 440 -4.33 -4.21 30.65
N PHE A 441 -3.49 -3.23 30.31
CA PHE A 441 -2.63 -2.57 31.30
C PHE A 441 -3.46 -1.74 32.30
N ASN A 442 -4.49 -1.05 31.81
CA ASN A 442 -5.46 -0.31 32.62
C ASN A 442 -6.75 -0.01 31.83
N ASP A 443 -7.73 0.65 32.47
CA ASP A 443 -9.02 0.99 31.85
C ASP A 443 -8.99 2.22 30.93
N LYS A 444 -7.85 2.91 30.80
CA LYS A 444 -7.76 4.11 29.95
C LYS A 444 -7.96 3.73 28.48
N ASN A 445 -8.71 4.57 27.79
CA ASN A 445 -9.01 4.40 26.38
C ASN A 445 -8.49 5.59 25.57
N GLY A 446 -7.94 5.30 24.40
CA GLY A 446 -7.53 6.32 23.44
C GLY A 446 -6.42 5.79 22.56
N ALA A 447 -6.45 6.13 21.26
CA ALA A 447 -5.43 5.65 20.33
C ALA A 447 -4.01 6.17 20.66
N GLY A 448 -3.88 7.25 21.45
CA GLY A 448 -2.58 7.87 21.72
C GLY A 448 -1.94 8.53 20.49
N ARG A 449 -0.70 9.02 20.65
CA ARG A 449 0.12 9.57 19.54
C ARG A 449 0.75 8.46 18.70
N LEU A 450 1.12 7.33 19.32
CA LEU A 450 1.67 6.14 18.68
C LEU A 450 0.52 5.15 18.42
N ARG A 451 0.21 4.85 17.15
CA ARG A 451 -0.98 4.06 16.80
C ARG A 451 -0.94 3.48 15.39
N GLY A 452 -1.55 2.31 15.22
CA GLY A 452 -1.62 1.59 13.95
C GLY A 452 -0.22 1.36 13.37
N GLY A 453 -0.14 1.11 12.07
CA GLY A 453 1.10 0.70 11.41
C GLY A 453 0.97 -0.73 10.95
N THR A 454 2.08 -1.44 10.73
CA THR A 454 2.10 -2.82 10.25
C THR A 454 1.50 -3.81 11.25
N GLU A 455 1.18 -5.00 10.77
CA GLU A 455 1.19 -6.22 11.56
C GLU A 455 2.53 -6.43 12.29
N LEU A 456 2.52 -7.29 13.31
CA LEU A 456 3.74 -7.69 14.00
C LEU A 456 4.17 -9.10 13.59
N VAL A 457 5.45 -9.26 13.25
CA VAL A 457 6.06 -10.56 12.92
C VAL A 457 6.60 -11.19 14.19
N ASN A 458 6.23 -12.45 14.43
CA ASN A 458 6.75 -13.24 15.55
C ASN A 458 8.20 -13.68 15.26
N ILE A 459 9.14 -13.20 16.05
CA ILE A 459 10.58 -13.47 15.88
C ILE A 459 10.90 -14.91 16.23
N ASN A 460 10.21 -15.52 17.20
CA ASN A 460 10.42 -16.94 17.52
C ASN A 460 10.11 -17.83 16.30
N GLN A 461 9.05 -17.53 15.55
CA GLN A 461 8.75 -18.21 14.29
C GLN A 461 9.82 -17.93 13.24
N LEU A 462 10.25 -16.68 13.06
CA LEU A 462 11.29 -16.35 12.08
C LEU A 462 12.58 -17.14 12.34
N LEU A 463 12.98 -17.29 13.61
CA LEU A 463 14.15 -18.06 14.02
C LEU A 463 14.03 -19.58 13.77
N THR A 464 12.86 -20.13 13.42
CA THR A 464 12.74 -21.55 13.01
C THR A 464 12.94 -21.76 11.51
N THR A 465 12.94 -20.69 10.72
CA THR A 465 13.05 -20.77 9.24
C THR A 465 14.50 -20.97 8.76
N PHE A 466 15.48 -20.82 9.63
CA PHE A 466 16.90 -20.89 9.28
C PHE A 466 17.70 -21.60 10.39
N ASP A 467 18.50 -22.61 10.02
CA ASP A 467 19.38 -23.33 10.97
C ASP A 467 20.78 -22.72 10.97
N HIS A 468 21.19 -22.14 12.11
CA HIS A 468 22.51 -21.53 12.27
C HIS A 468 22.96 -21.56 13.75
N PRO A 469 24.28 -21.69 14.05
CA PRO A 469 24.78 -21.68 15.43
C PRO A 469 24.42 -20.43 16.24
N GLU A 470 24.42 -19.25 15.61
CA GLU A 470 24.01 -18.00 16.28
C GLU A 470 22.54 -18.02 16.69
N ILE A 471 21.68 -18.60 15.86
CA ILE A 471 20.25 -18.78 16.19
C ILE A 471 20.10 -19.74 17.37
N LYS A 472 20.87 -20.83 17.42
CA LYS A 472 20.86 -21.77 18.55
C LYS A 472 21.24 -21.04 19.83
N ARG A 473 22.34 -20.26 19.81
CA ARG A 473 22.76 -19.43 20.94
C ARG A 473 21.67 -18.46 21.40
N VAL A 474 21.03 -17.74 20.47
CA VAL A 474 19.93 -16.82 20.81
C VAL A 474 18.75 -17.56 21.43
N LYS A 475 18.37 -18.72 20.89
CA LYS A 475 17.30 -19.55 21.45
C LYS A 475 17.64 -20.08 22.85
N ASP A 476 18.89 -20.45 23.09
CA ASP A 476 19.36 -20.94 24.39
C ASP A 476 19.37 -19.84 25.46
N LEU A 477 19.66 -18.59 25.06
CA LEU A 477 19.63 -17.41 25.94
C LEU A 477 18.22 -16.85 26.15
N MET A 478 17.29 -17.14 25.24
CA MET A 478 15.93 -16.62 25.32
C MET A 478 15.19 -17.24 26.52
N PRO A 479 14.55 -16.43 27.38
CA PRO A 479 13.77 -16.95 28.50
C PRO A 479 12.68 -17.93 28.06
N GLN A 480 12.43 -18.94 28.89
CA GLN A 480 11.38 -19.93 28.63
C GLN A 480 10.02 -19.25 28.47
N ASN A 481 9.24 -19.69 27.48
CA ASN A 481 7.91 -19.15 27.14
C ASN A 481 7.89 -17.66 26.77
N ARG A 482 9.04 -17.06 26.44
CA ARG A 482 9.08 -15.71 25.86
C ARG A 482 8.68 -15.75 24.39
N GLU A 483 7.73 -14.91 24.00
CA GLU A 483 7.47 -14.57 22.60
C GLU A 483 7.80 -13.10 22.33
N ILE A 484 8.44 -12.85 21.20
CA ILE A 484 8.83 -11.52 20.74
C ILE A 484 8.16 -11.25 19.39
N TRP A 485 7.50 -10.11 19.27
CA TRP A 485 7.03 -9.61 17.99
C TRP A 485 7.61 -8.25 17.67
N ILE A 486 7.98 -8.04 16.42
CA ILE A 486 8.46 -6.75 15.92
C ILE A 486 7.51 -6.26 14.83
N GLY A 487 7.18 -4.98 14.89
CA GLY A 487 6.47 -4.30 13.82
C GLY A 487 6.79 -2.82 13.77
N VAL A 488 6.10 -2.12 12.89
CA VAL A 488 6.35 -0.70 12.62
C VAL A 488 5.06 0.08 12.81
N ALA A 489 4.99 0.77 13.93
CA ALA A 489 3.91 1.66 14.29
C ALA A 489 3.97 2.97 13.49
N ARG A 490 2.91 3.76 13.58
CA ARG A 490 2.90 5.16 13.11
C ARG A 490 2.70 6.11 14.27
N ALA A 491 3.64 7.02 14.51
CA ALA A 491 3.34 8.18 15.35
C ALA A 491 2.72 9.32 14.51
N ALA A 492 1.63 9.87 15.05
CA ALA A 492 0.83 10.91 14.42
C ALA A 492 1.00 12.23 15.19
N LEU A 493 1.80 13.16 14.63
CA LEU A 493 2.01 14.48 15.23
C LEU A 493 1.26 15.55 14.45
N GLU A 494 0.57 16.42 15.17
CA GLU A 494 -0.19 17.54 14.61
C GLU A 494 0.56 18.84 14.84
N LYS A 495 0.45 19.79 13.90
CA LYS A 495 1.11 21.11 13.94
C LYS A 495 2.61 21.01 14.26
N CYS A 496 3.28 20.09 13.59
CA CYS A 496 4.66 19.75 13.86
C CYS A 496 5.48 19.80 12.57
N GLY A 497 6.68 20.40 12.65
CA GLY A 497 7.49 20.68 11.48
C GLY A 497 6.94 21.89 10.73
N CYS A 498 6.71 21.75 9.42
CA CYS A 498 6.18 22.84 8.60
C CYS A 498 4.77 22.60 8.03
N GLY A 499 4.26 21.36 8.08
CA GLY A 499 2.91 21.02 7.59
C GLY A 499 1.91 20.79 8.74
N ASP A 500 0.64 20.59 8.38
CA ASP A 500 -0.45 20.43 9.36
C ASP A 500 -0.31 19.15 10.20
N LYS A 501 0.18 18.08 9.57
CA LYS A 501 0.38 16.76 10.19
C LYS A 501 1.66 16.14 9.65
N MET A 502 2.46 15.56 10.54
CA MET A 502 3.63 14.77 10.19
C MET A 502 3.50 13.35 10.73
N TYR A 503 3.48 12.37 9.82
CA TYR A 503 3.46 10.94 10.15
C TYR A 503 4.78 10.32 9.72
N ARG A 504 5.38 9.53 10.62
CA ARG A 504 6.55 8.71 10.32
C ARG A 504 6.41 7.32 10.97
N PRO A 505 7.15 6.33 10.45
CA PRO A 505 7.32 5.04 11.08
C PRO A 505 8.01 5.12 12.45
N ASN A 506 7.62 4.24 13.37
CA ASN A 506 8.29 3.96 14.63
C ASN A 506 8.39 2.43 14.79
N ILE A 507 9.59 1.89 14.96
CA ILE A 507 9.78 0.46 15.23
C ILE A 507 9.30 0.18 16.67
N VAL A 508 8.53 -0.88 16.83
CA VAL A 508 7.99 -1.32 18.11
C VAL A 508 8.28 -2.81 18.33
N ILE A 509 8.59 -3.17 19.58
CA ILE A 509 8.85 -4.55 19.98
C ILE A 509 7.89 -4.93 21.11
N LEU A 510 6.95 -5.82 20.81
CA LEU A 510 6.05 -6.43 21.79
C LEU A 510 6.71 -7.70 22.36
N ILE A 511 6.64 -7.88 23.67
CA ILE A 511 7.06 -9.11 24.33
C ILE A 511 5.89 -9.67 25.12
N LYS A 512 5.74 -10.99 25.11
CA LYS A 512 4.94 -11.77 26.05
C LYS A 512 5.88 -12.68 26.82
N ASP A 513 5.87 -12.58 28.15
CA ASP A 513 6.50 -13.56 29.03
C ASP A 513 5.41 -14.42 29.69
N GLY A 514 5.62 -15.73 29.73
CA GLY A 514 4.63 -16.66 30.30
C GLY A 514 3.29 -16.59 29.57
N ASP A 515 2.19 -16.78 30.30
CA ASP A 515 0.87 -16.92 29.70
C ASP A 515 0.12 -15.60 29.50
N ASP A 516 0.41 -14.55 30.28
CA ASP A 516 -0.39 -13.31 30.31
C ASP A 516 0.40 -11.99 30.42
N GLN A 517 1.74 -12.02 30.47
CA GLN A 517 2.54 -10.82 30.72
C GLN A 517 2.99 -10.12 29.43
N TYR A 518 2.10 -9.32 28.86
CA TYR A 518 2.38 -8.50 27.68
C TYR A 518 3.01 -7.15 28.02
N ARG A 519 3.88 -6.67 27.12
CA ARG A 519 4.48 -5.34 27.20
C ARG A 519 5.00 -4.82 25.88
N LEU A 520 4.94 -3.51 25.71
CA LEU A 520 5.68 -2.82 24.66
C LEU A 520 7.10 -2.56 25.18
N SER A 521 8.02 -3.46 24.85
CA SER A 521 9.38 -3.47 25.42
C SER A 521 10.27 -2.36 24.87
N HIS A 522 10.24 -2.13 23.55
CA HIS A 522 11.09 -1.15 22.89
C HIS A 522 10.29 -0.34 21.89
N VAL A 523 10.57 0.96 21.82
CA VAL A 523 9.93 1.89 20.89
C VAL A 523 10.97 2.85 20.34
N SER A 524 11.04 2.95 19.01
CA SER A 524 11.88 3.96 18.36
C SER A 524 11.19 5.33 18.31
N PRO A 525 11.93 6.43 18.18
CA PRO A 525 11.35 7.68 17.69
C PRO A 525 11.05 7.58 16.18
N PHE A 526 10.59 8.67 15.59
CA PHE A 526 10.43 8.82 14.15
C PHE A 526 11.65 8.32 13.38
N VAL A 527 11.41 7.36 12.49
CA VAL A 527 12.42 6.83 11.59
C VAL A 527 12.24 7.46 10.21
N GLY A 528 13.28 8.14 9.73
CA GLY A 528 13.30 8.74 8.40
C GLY A 528 13.46 7.73 7.27
N LEU A 529 14.05 6.56 7.56
CA LEU A 529 14.36 5.47 6.61
C LEU A 529 15.17 5.91 5.37
N GLY A 530 15.77 7.09 5.38
CA GLY A 530 16.52 7.62 4.23
C GLY A 530 15.67 7.93 2.99
N ILE A 531 14.34 7.94 3.08
CA ILE A 531 13.46 8.07 1.91
C ILE A 531 13.04 9.51 1.63
N LEU A 532 12.87 9.83 0.35
CA LEU A 532 12.34 11.12 -0.09
C LEU A 532 10.84 11.25 0.24
N ILE A 533 10.50 12.36 0.89
CA ILE A 533 9.11 12.75 1.17
C ILE A 533 8.47 13.38 -0.06
N LEU A 534 7.21 13.04 -0.32
CA LEU A 534 6.41 13.65 -1.38
C LEU A 534 5.50 14.75 -0.83
N PRO A 535 5.27 15.83 -1.61
CA PRO A 535 4.28 16.84 -1.25
C PRO A 535 2.87 16.25 -1.29
N TRP A 536 1.96 16.83 -0.49
CA TRP A 536 0.57 16.37 -0.44
C TRP A 536 -0.16 16.54 -1.80
N TRP A 537 0.12 17.67 -2.45
CA TRP A 537 -0.28 17.96 -3.83
C TRP A 537 0.96 18.13 -4.72
N PRO A 538 0.97 17.56 -5.94
CA PRO A 538 2.13 17.62 -6.84
C PRO A 538 2.57 19.05 -7.21
N ASP A 539 1.65 20.01 -7.24
CA ASP A 539 1.87 21.41 -7.64
C ASP A 539 2.18 22.35 -6.46
N LYS A 540 2.32 21.81 -5.24
CA LYS A 540 2.52 22.57 -4.00
C LYS A 540 3.81 22.17 -3.28
N GLY A 541 4.27 23.01 -2.37
CA GLY A 541 5.43 22.73 -1.52
C GLY A 541 5.14 21.67 -0.46
N LEU A 542 6.20 21.09 0.10
CA LEU A 542 6.12 20.05 1.14
C LEU A 542 5.38 20.48 2.41
N CYS A 543 5.29 21.79 2.66
CA CYS A 543 4.67 22.38 3.85
C CYS A 543 3.23 22.84 3.63
N ASP A 544 2.74 22.84 2.39
CA ASP A 544 1.40 23.35 2.07
C ASP A 544 0.29 22.39 2.50
N GLY A 545 0.63 21.16 2.89
CA GLY A 545 -0.33 20.16 3.33
C GLY A 545 0.25 19.15 4.31
N LYS A 546 -0.26 17.92 4.25
CA LYS A 546 0.16 16.83 5.15
C LYS A 546 1.48 16.22 4.68
N ASN A 547 2.34 15.87 5.65
CA ASN A 547 3.65 15.29 5.40
C ASN A 547 3.71 13.85 5.94
N LEU A 548 3.34 12.88 5.09
CA LEU A 548 3.02 11.52 5.55
C LEU A 548 3.96 10.48 4.95
N ILE A 549 4.58 9.68 5.82
CA ILE A 549 5.05 8.32 5.53
C ILE A 549 4.28 7.39 6.46
N ILE A 550 3.54 6.45 5.88
CA ILE A 550 2.71 5.50 6.61
C ILE A 550 3.24 4.10 6.35
N PRO A 551 3.63 3.34 7.40
CA PRO A 551 3.94 1.93 7.27
C PRO A 551 2.64 1.11 7.10
N ASN A 552 2.61 0.30 6.04
CA ASN A 552 1.41 -0.42 5.58
C ASN A 552 1.50 -1.95 5.68
N GLY A 553 2.68 -2.52 5.79
CA GLY A 553 2.83 -3.95 6.02
C GLY A 553 4.27 -4.40 5.99
N ILE A 554 4.54 -5.55 6.59
CA ILE A 554 5.78 -6.31 6.48
C ILE A 554 5.56 -7.36 5.40
N SER A 555 6.02 -7.05 4.20
CA SER A 555 5.78 -7.87 3.01
C SER A 555 6.51 -9.21 3.04
N SER A 556 7.70 -9.22 3.66
CA SER A 556 8.50 -10.43 3.87
C SER A 556 9.60 -10.15 4.90
N TRP A 557 10.04 -11.17 5.65
CA TRP A 557 11.23 -11.09 6.49
C TRP A 557 11.96 -12.43 6.43
N HIS A 558 13.19 -12.44 5.94
CA HIS A 558 13.97 -13.65 5.72
C HIS A 558 15.32 -13.57 6.40
N LEU A 559 15.78 -14.72 6.90
CA LEU A 559 17.14 -14.90 7.39
C LEU A 559 17.96 -15.61 6.34
N ASN A 560 19.22 -15.20 6.20
CA ASN A 560 20.19 -15.84 5.32
C ASN A 560 21.59 -15.79 5.95
N LYS A 561 22.52 -16.51 5.35
CA LYS A 561 23.94 -16.43 5.67
C LYS A 561 24.58 -15.20 4.99
N ASP A 562 25.33 -14.41 5.76
CA ASP A 562 26.15 -13.32 5.23
C ASP A 562 27.50 -13.83 4.68
N GLU A 563 28.28 -12.97 4.04
CA GLU A 563 29.59 -13.32 3.46
C GLU A 563 30.57 -13.89 4.50
N ASP A 564 30.50 -13.42 5.74
CA ASP A 564 31.33 -13.84 6.88
C ASP A 564 30.77 -15.06 7.64
N ASN A 565 29.72 -15.70 7.12
CA ASN A 565 28.96 -16.76 7.77
C ASN A 565 28.16 -16.32 9.02
N SER A 566 27.98 -15.02 9.26
CA SER A 566 27.03 -14.55 10.29
C SER A 566 25.57 -14.65 9.82
N VAL A 567 24.62 -14.56 10.74
CA VAL A 567 23.21 -14.42 10.39
C VAL A 567 22.95 -13.01 9.86
N GLN A 568 22.28 -12.93 8.72
CA GLN A 568 21.78 -11.69 8.14
C GLN A 568 20.27 -11.74 7.97
N ASP A 569 19.60 -10.61 8.17
CA ASP A 569 18.16 -10.49 7.97
C ASP A 569 17.79 -9.48 6.88
N TYR A 570 16.75 -9.80 6.11
CA TYR A 570 16.21 -8.99 5.03
C TYR A 570 14.72 -8.80 5.23
N LEU A 571 14.32 -7.58 5.57
CA LEU A 571 12.94 -7.16 5.81
C LEU A 571 12.46 -6.33 4.61
N THR A 572 11.34 -6.68 4.00
CA THR A 572 10.65 -5.82 3.02
C THR A 572 9.45 -5.16 3.68
N LEU A 573 9.46 -3.84 3.75
CA LEU A 573 8.39 -3.01 4.30
C LEU A 573 7.61 -2.34 3.16
N SER A 574 6.30 -2.41 3.21
CA SER A 574 5.44 -1.61 2.33
C SER A 574 5.03 -0.31 3.03
N ILE A 575 5.08 0.80 2.30
CA ILE A 575 4.76 2.14 2.82
C ILE A 575 3.91 2.93 1.82
N SER A 576 3.29 3.99 2.31
CA SER A 576 2.65 5.03 1.49
C SER A 576 3.24 6.38 1.82
N ARG A 577 3.54 7.16 0.79
CA ARG A 577 3.93 8.56 0.88
C ARG A 577 2.80 9.43 0.37
N ALA A 578 2.50 10.51 1.09
CA ALA A 578 1.46 11.49 0.73
C ALA A 578 0.07 10.88 0.40
N ASP A 579 -0.26 9.73 0.99
CA ASP A 579 -1.48 8.96 0.69
C ASP A 579 -1.69 8.78 -0.83
N SER A 580 -0.63 8.44 -1.57
CA SER A 580 -0.73 8.26 -3.03
C SER A 580 0.20 7.21 -3.62
N THR A 581 0.99 6.52 -2.79
CA THR A 581 1.92 5.51 -3.28
C THR A 581 1.70 4.16 -2.62
N VAL A 582 2.04 3.13 -3.37
CA VAL A 582 2.34 1.79 -2.85
C VAL A 582 3.83 1.57 -3.11
N ASP A 583 4.68 1.85 -2.11
CA ASP A 583 6.12 1.66 -2.26
C ASP A 583 6.62 0.51 -1.39
N LEU A 584 7.62 -0.22 -1.89
CA LEU A 584 8.40 -1.19 -1.14
C LEU A 584 9.75 -0.61 -0.74
N LEU A 585 10.19 -0.94 0.46
CA LEU A 585 11.52 -0.64 1.00
C LEU A 585 12.15 -1.93 1.50
N HIS A 586 13.40 -2.15 1.16
CA HIS A 586 14.17 -3.29 1.64
C HIS A 586 15.13 -2.81 2.73
N ILE A 587 15.07 -3.49 3.86
CA ILE A 587 15.86 -3.24 5.06
C ILE A 587 16.75 -4.46 5.28
N LYS A 588 18.05 -4.24 5.49
CA LYS A 588 19.06 -5.27 5.74
C LYS A 588 19.68 -5.04 7.12
N GLY A 589 19.75 -6.08 7.96
CA GLY A 589 20.46 -6.06 9.24
C GLY A 589 19.71 -5.46 10.44
N LEU A 590 18.38 -5.29 10.35
CA LEU A 590 17.61 -4.74 11.47
C LEU A 590 17.55 -5.73 12.64
N LEU A 591 17.18 -6.99 12.40
CA LEU A 591 17.17 -8.01 13.44
C LEU A 591 18.59 -8.37 13.88
N LYS A 592 19.53 -8.45 12.93
CA LYS A 592 20.96 -8.64 13.18
C LYS A 592 21.47 -7.68 14.26
N SER A 593 21.27 -6.38 14.04
CA SER A 593 21.75 -5.35 14.96
C SER A 593 21.12 -5.41 16.36
N ILE A 594 19.82 -5.71 16.45
CA ILE A 594 19.08 -5.66 17.72
C ILE A 594 19.24 -6.95 18.55
N LEU A 595 19.41 -8.10 17.89
CA LEU A 595 19.32 -9.42 18.54
C LEU A 595 20.62 -10.22 18.51
N PHE A 596 21.40 -10.13 17.44
CA PHE A 596 22.59 -10.97 17.23
C PHE A 596 23.88 -10.24 17.56
N ASP A 597 24.02 -8.98 17.12
CA ASP A 597 25.23 -8.18 17.32
C ASP A 597 25.29 -7.50 18.69
N ASP A 598 24.15 -7.38 19.39
CA ASP A 598 24.08 -6.76 20.73
C ASP A 598 24.35 -7.81 21.83
N PRO A 599 25.56 -7.85 22.42
CA PRO A 599 25.90 -8.84 23.44
C PRO A 599 25.11 -8.65 24.74
N ASN A 600 24.52 -7.47 24.95
CA ASN A 600 23.70 -7.13 26.12
C ASN A 600 22.25 -6.84 25.70
N SER A 601 21.76 -7.57 24.68
CA SER A 601 20.41 -7.39 24.19
C SER A 601 19.41 -7.58 25.32
N LYS A 602 18.79 -6.48 25.73
CA LYS A 602 17.69 -6.41 26.71
C LYS A 602 16.49 -7.27 26.34
N LEU A 603 16.42 -7.75 25.10
CA LEU A 603 15.42 -8.70 24.62
C LEU A 603 15.63 -10.12 25.16
N LEU A 604 16.85 -10.48 25.55
CA LEU A 604 17.23 -11.80 26.05
C LEU A 604 17.35 -11.84 27.57
N GLU A 605 17.35 -10.69 28.24
CA GLU A 605 17.43 -10.63 29.70
C GLU A 605 16.15 -11.17 30.37
N LEU A 606 16.33 -12.02 31.39
CA LEU A 606 15.28 -12.33 32.35
C LEU A 606 14.95 -11.05 33.09
N ASN A 607 13.67 -10.73 33.19
CA ASN A 607 13.27 -9.45 33.74
C ASN A 607 12.39 -9.62 34.98
N ASP A 608 12.98 -9.27 36.12
CA ASP A 608 12.32 -9.26 37.43
C ASP A 608 11.71 -7.88 37.77
N TYR A 609 11.82 -6.89 36.87
CA TYR A 609 11.39 -5.50 37.11
C TYR A 609 10.08 -5.15 36.38
N GLY A 610 9.29 -4.23 36.97
CA GLY A 610 8.03 -3.77 36.38
C GLY A 610 8.20 -2.93 35.10
N PHE A 611 7.14 -2.87 34.28
CA PHE A 611 7.08 -2.09 33.04
C PHE A 611 6.22 -0.82 33.18
N ASN A 612 6.60 0.23 32.46
CA ASN A 612 5.84 1.48 32.36
C ASN A 612 5.87 2.03 30.92
N ASN A 613 5.11 3.09 30.65
CA ASN A 613 5.04 3.74 29.34
C ASN A 613 6.20 4.73 29.06
N LYS A 614 7.29 4.74 29.85
CA LYS A 614 8.34 5.77 29.75
C LYS A 614 9.08 5.71 28.41
N ASN A 615 9.30 4.52 27.87
CA ASN A 615 9.85 4.33 26.53
C ASN A 615 8.98 5.00 25.45
N ILE A 616 7.66 4.87 25.53
CA ILE A 616 6.71 5.53 24.61
C ILE A 616 6.82 7.04 24.77
N GLU A 617 6.86 7.57 26.00
CA GLU A 617 7.03 9.01 26.25
C GLU A 617 8.34 9.54 25.63
N CYS A 618 9.46 8.83 25.84
CA CYS A 618 10.77 9.21 25.32
C CYS A 618 10.80 9.16 23.78
N ALA A 619 10.25 8.11 23.18
CA ALA A 619 10.11 7.97 21.74
C ALA A 619 9.28 9.11 21.12
N VAL A 620 8.13 9.43 21.72
CA VAL A 620 7.26 10.52 21.25
C VAL A 620 7.93 11.89 21.42
N LYS A 621 8.62 12.13 22.54
CA LYS A 621 9.37 13.37 22.79
C LYS A 621 10.49 13.55 21.77
N SER A 622 11.24 12.49 21.47
CA SER A 622 12.30 12.52 20.47
C SER A 622 11.74 12.69 19.04
N SER A 623 10.58 12.09 18.74
CA SER A 623 9.85 12.31 17.47
C SER A 623 9.42 13.77 17.28
N ASP A 624 8.99 14.42 18.35
CA ASP A 624 8.65 15.85 18.35
C ASP A 624 9.86 16.74 18.02
N ALA A 625 11.03 16.40 18.60
CA ALA A 625 12.29 17.09 18.33
C ALA A 625 12.75 16.90 16.87
N PHE A 626 12.70 15.67 16.35
CA PHE A 626 12.98 15.37 14.94
C PHE A 626 12.14 16.25 14.01
N CYS A 627 10.85 16.29 14.28
CA CYS A 627 9.88 16.97 13.44
C CYS A 627 10.08 18.49 13.43
N LYS A 628 10.38 19.10 14.58
CA LYS A 628 10.77 20.53 14.67
C LYS A 628 12.04 20.83 13.89
N LYS A 629 13.07 19.97 14.02
CA LYS A 629 14.33 20.11 13.28
C LYS A 629 14.09 20.06 11.77
N TYR A 630 13.35 19.06 11.31
CA TYR A 630 12.97 18.91 9.90
C TYR A 630 12.30 20.17 9.34
N GLY A 631 11.35 20.74 10.08
CA GLY A 631 10.66 21.98 9.66
C GLY A 631 11.59 23.19 9.56
N SER A 632 12.55 23.33 10.48
CA SER A 632 13.52 24.43 10.47
C SER A 632 14.53 24.31 9.33
N GLU A 633 15.03 23.10 9.06
CA GLU A 633 15.96 22.84 7.95
C GLU A 633 15.34 23.13 6.59
N TYR A 634 14.07 22.74 6.41
CA TYR A 634 13.33 23.04 5.17
C TYR A 634 13.20 24.55 4.92
N LYS A 635 12.85 25.32 5.96
CA LYS A 635 12.76 26.80 5.85
C LYS A 635 14.10 27.44 5.47
N LEU A 636 15.20 26.97 6.05
CA LEU A 636 16.54 27.49 5.75
C LEU A 636 16.97 27.19 4.31
N ASN A 637 16.63 26.01 3.78
CA ASN A 637 16.97 25.65 2.41
C ASN A 637 16.16 26.46 1.39
N ASN A 638 14.86 26.65 1.62
CA ASN A 638 14.03 27.49 0.75
C ASN A 638 14.50 28.95 0.72
N ASN A 639 14.83 29.54 1.88
CA ASN A 639 15.37 30.90 1.92
C ASN A 639 16.68 31.03 1.14
N LYS A 640 17.57 30.02 1.20
CA LYS A 640 18.83 30.00 0.43
C LYS A 640 18.59 29.88 -1.07
N GLU A 641 17.58 29.16 -1.51
CA GLU A 641 17.20 29.06 -2.92
C GLU A 641 16.57 30.37 -3.43
N GLU A 642 15.72 31.01 -2.62
CA GLU A 642 15.17 32.34 -2.90
C GLU A 642 16.27 33.42 -2.95
N ASP A 643 17.24 33.40 -2.03
CA ASP A 643 18.38 34.32 -2.02
C ASP A 643 19.30 34.11 -3.24
N LYS A 644 19.48 32.86 -3.71
CA LYS A 644 20.21 32.56 -4.95
C LYS A 644 19.45 33.01 -6.20
N ALA A 645 18.13 32.85 -6.23
CA ALA A 645 17.29 33.33 -7.32
C ALA A 645 17.26 34.86 -7.40
N ASN A 646 17.20 35.54 -6.24
CA ASN A 646 17.21 37.00 -6.15
C ASN A 646 18.62 37.61 -6.34
N GLY A 647 19.68 36.88 -5.99
CA GLY A 647 21.08 37.29 -6.19
C GLY A 647 21.53 37.29 -7.65
N ASN A 648 20.95 36.45 -8.50
CA ASN A 648 21.21 36.46 -9.95
C ASN A 648 20.49 37.60 -10.72
N GLY A 649 19.63 38.38 -10.04
CA GLY A 649 18.93 39.54 -10.61
C GLY A 649 19.56 40.90 -10.31
N LYS A 650 20.61 40.97 -9.48
CA LYS A 650 21.31 42.22 -9.12
C LYS A 650 22.80 42.11 -9.44
N GLY A 651 23.11 42.15 -10.73
CA GLY A 651 24.48 42.05 -11.22
C GLY A 651 24.72 42.71 -12.57
N SER A 652 24.18 43.91 -12.84
CA SER A 652 24.79 44.91 -13.74
C SER A 652 23.93 46.17 -13.88
N SER A 653 24.21 47.20 -13.08
CA SER A 653 24.03 48.60 -13.46
C SER A 653 24.84 49.47 -12.49
N SER A 654 26.15 49.51 -12.72
CA SER A 654 26.94 50.72 -12.49
C SER A 654 26.78 51.64 -13.68
#